data_AF-A0A7J0DCN0-F1
#
_entry.id   AF-A0A7J0DCN0-F1
#
_cell.length_a   1.000
_cell.length_b   1.000
_cell.length_c   1.000
_cell.angle_alpha   90.00
_cell.angle_beta   90.00
_cell.angle_gamma   90.00
#
_symmetry.space_group_name_H-M   'P 1'
#
loop_
_entity.id
_entity.type
_entity.pdbx_description
1 polymer ?
#
loop_
_entity_poly.entity_id
_entity_poly.type
_entity_poly.pdbx_seq_one_letter_code
_entity_poly.pdbx_strand_id
1 'polypeptide(L)'
;METIDLSDNQFSGEIPINTFSCLSLRFLNLSNNNLTGPIPEGSVPRLQVLDLSNNMLSGEIPEVIGLFSGLEFLDLGGNVLVGGIPKSISNMTGLEYLTLASNHLVGEIPRDLGFLKGLKWLYLGYNNLSGGIPMEIGKLTSLNHLDLVCNNLTGEIPPSIGNLTDLRYLFLYINKLIGPVPRSIFGLKNLISLDLSDNFLSGDIPELVIQLQKLEILHLFSNNFTGKIPNDIATLPHLQVLQLWSNNFSGEIPKKLGNQNHLTVLDLSTNNLTGKIPEGLCESGDLFKLILFSNSFEGEIPNSLGHCKSLKRIRLQNNRLSGDLSPELTKLPLVYFLDLSNNNLSGTISGRTWEMPELQMLSLARNKFFGDLPESFGSEKLKNLDLSDNGFSGKIPASFGNLSELMQLKLSENEISGNIPRELSSCKSLVSLNLSHNQLNGLIPSSLSKMPVLGQLDLSVNQLSGEIPGNFGEMESLVRVNISHNRFHGHLPSTGAFLAINSSAVGGNHLCGGDPTTGLPPCKGVKTPVWWLFVTCALILLAILILFSFLVVYVRQRKDLDLELKRVENEDGVWELEFFDCKTSREIEVDDVLSSMRDENVISRGRRGVSYKGTCAKSNRQFFIKQMCETSSCLKGSELGKLRHQNIVRLIATCRSEKSGFFMYEYVEGKILSEVARGMSWERRGKVGLGIVKALRYLHQHGLPGGGLGSELLPEKIIVDGRDEPRLRLSMLCTDTQSFISSANFAPESIETKDITEKSDIYGFGLILIELLTRKSPADEEFGAHGSVVEWARYCYSDCHLDTWVDPMVRGQVLNNQNQIVEAMNLALHCTAGDPMARPCASDVVKTLECVIRPRCCLFRP
;
A
#
# COMPACT_ATOMS: atom_id res chain seq x y z
N MET A 1 -4.99 -48.14 24.26
CA MET A 1 -5.68 -47.16 23.39
C MET A 1 -4.81 -47.01 22.16
N GLU A 2 -5.35 -47.32 20.98
CA GLU A 2 -4.55 -47.34 19.73
C GLU A 2 -4.74 -46.06 18.89
N THR A 3 -5.85 -45.35 19.09
CA THR A 3 -6.21 -44.14 18.34
C THR A 3 -6.61 -43.06 19.33
N ILE A 4 -6.04 -41.87 19.17
CA ILE A 4 -6.43 -40.65 19.86
C ILE A 4 -6.61 -39.58 18.78
N ASP A 5 -7.81 -39.02 18.70
CA ASP A 5 -8.13 -37.90 17.82
C ASP A 5 -8.79 -36.81 18.66
N LEU A 6 -8.13 -35.67 18.75
CA LEU A 6 -8.55 -34.48 19.47
C LEU A 6 -8.49 -33.24 18.55
N SER A 7 -8.54 -33.43 17.23
CA SER A 7 -8.48 -32.31 16.29
C SER A 7 -9.68 -31.37 16.40
N ASP A 8 -9.55 -30.16 15.86
CA ASP A 8 -10.66 -29.19 15.70
C ASP A 8 -11.31 -28.79 17.02
N ASN A 9 -10.48 -28.51 18.03
CA ASN A 9 -10.89 -28.13 19.37
C ASN A 9 -10.23 -26.80 19.79
N GLN A 10 -10.34 -26.45 21.07
CA GLN A 10 -9.74 -25.25 21.66
C GLN A 10 -8.72 -25.63 22.76
N PHE A 11 -8.09 -26.81 22.66
CA PHE A 11 -7.08 -27.22 23.63
C PHE A 11 -5.90 -26.25 23.58
N SER A 12 -5.43 -25.84 24.75
CA SER A 12 -4.36 -24.84 24.92
C SER A 12 -3.35 -25.28 25.97
N GLY A 13 -2.20 -24.62 25.98
CA GLY A 13 -1.05 -25.04 26.79
C GLY A 13 -0.18 -26.05 26.05
N GLU A 14 0.83 -26.57 26.76
CA GLU A 14 1.83 -27.46 26.16
C GLU A 14 1.33 -28.90 26.01
N ILE A 15 1.83 -29.60 24.99
CA ILE A 15 1.63 -31.04 24.88
C ILE A 15 2.38 -31.72 26.04
N PRO A 16 1.71 -32.54 26.87
CA PRO A 16 2.35 -33.16 28.03
C PRO A 16 3.55 -34.05 27.65
N ILE A 17 4.64 -33.99 28.41
CA ILE A 17 5.89 -34.71 28.11
C ILE A 17 5.72 -36.25 28.06
N ASN A 18 4.71 -36.77 28.75
CA ASN A 18 4.38 -38.18 28.80
C ASN A 18 3.42 -38.63 27.67
N THR A 19 3.03 -37.75 26.75
CA THR A 19 2.16 -38.08 25.61
C THR A 19 2.73 -39.25 24.78
N PHE A 20 4.05 -39.26 24.57
CA PHE A 20 4.75 -40.32 23.84
C PHE A 20 5.16 -41.53 24.70
N SER A 21 4.58 -41.70 25.89
CA SER A 21 4.82 -42.90 26.73
C SER A 21 3.87 -44.07 26.41
N CYS A 22 2.84 -43.85 25.59
CA CYS A 22 1.84 -44.87 25.27
C CYS A 22 2.30 -45.78 24.10
N LEU A 23 2.97 -46.88 24.42
CA LEU A 23 3.54 -47.81 23.42
C LEU A 23 2.51 -48.52 22.52
N SER A 24 1.21 -48.47 22.84
CA SER A 24 0.14 -49.05 22.02
C SER A 24 -0.41 -48.11 20.94
N LEU A 25 -0.04 -46.83 20.96
CA LEU A 25 -0.63 -45.81 20.09
C LEU A 25 -0.18 -46.01 18.64
N ARG A 26 -1.14 -45.94 17.70
CA ARG A 26 -0.96 -46.03 16.25
C ARG A 26 -1.38 -44.75 15.52
N PHE A 27 -2.35 -44.03 16.07
CA PHE A 27 -2.87 -42.79 15.49
C PHE A 27 -2.98 -41.74 16.58
N LEU A 28 -2.33 -40.59 16.36
CA LEU A 28 -2.42 -39.41 17.21
C LEU A 28 -2.69 -38.18 16.33
N ASN A 29 -3.86 -37.58 16.51
CA ASN A 29 -4.22 -36.33 15.86
C ASN A 29 -4.59 -35.29 16.91
N LEU A 30 -3.84 -34.19 16.94
CA LEU A 30 -4.03 -33.02 17.81
C LEU A 30 -4.19 -31.72 16.99
N SER A 31 -4.49 -31.81 15.69
CA SER A 31 -4.49 -30.65 14.80
C SER A 31 -5.60 -29.64 15.06
N ASN A 32 -5.48 -28.44 14.50
CA ASN A 32 -6.49 -27.37 14.61
C ASN A 32 -6.89 -27.09 16.07
N ASN A 33 -5.89 -26.76 16.90
CA ASN A 33 -6.04 -26.42 18.30
C ASN A 33 -5.20 -25.16 18.64
N ASN A 34 -5.07 -24.84 19.92
CA ASN A 34 -4.31 -23.69 20.42
C ASN A 34 -3.11 -24.12 21.28
N LEU A 35 -2.51 -25.27 20.98
CA LEU A 35 -1.41 -25.87 21.73
C LEU A 35 -0.11 -25.09 21.53
N THR A 36 0.68 -24.94 22.59
CA THR A 36 1.91 -24.12 22.63
C THR A 36 3.14 -24.93 23.06
N GLY A 37 4.30 -24.28 23.12
CA GLY A 37 5.53 -24.90 23.64
C GLY A 37 6.21 -25.85 22.63
N PRO A 38 7.27 -26.56 23.04
CA PRO A 38 8.02 -27.44 22.16
C PRO A 38 7.29 -28.76 21.87
N ILE A 39 7.63 -29.38 20.74
CA ILE A 39 7.24 -30.77 20.46
C ILE A 39 7.90 -31.66 21.52
N PRO A 40 7.13 -32.46 22.30
CA PRO A 40 7.71 -33.29 23.36
C PRO A 40 8.68 -34.34 22.81
N GLU A 41 9.72 -34.63 23.57
CA GLU A 41 10.62 -35.74 23.24
C GLU A 41 10.00 -37.09 23.58
N GLY A 42 10.22 -38.10 22.73
CA GLY A 42 9.77 -39.46 22.99
C GLY A 42 9.87 -40.36 21.76
N SER A 43 9.36 -41.59 21.89
CA SER A 43 9.26 -42.54 20.79
C SER A 43 8.10 -43.49 21.02
N VAL A 44 7.23 -43.60 20.02
CA VAL A 44 6.19 -44.61 19.96
C VAL A 44 6.40 -45.42 18.67
N PRO A 45 7.11 -46.55 18.72
CA PRO A 45 7.54 -47.27 17.52
C PRO A 45 6.40 -47.81 16.65
N ARG A 46 5.18 -47.93 17.21
CA ARG A 46 3.98 -48.40 16.51
C ARG A 46 3.12 -47.27 15.94
N LEU A 47 3.49 -46.02 16.17
CA LEU A 47 2.73 -44.87 15.68
C LEU A 47 2.89 -44.78 14.16
N GLN A 48 1.76 -44.73 13.46
CA GLN A 48 1.66 -44.65 12.00
C GLN A 48 1.24 -43.25 11.55
N VAL A 49 0.40 -42.57 12.32
CA VAL A 49 -0.07 -41.20 12.05
C VAL A 49 0.24 -40.31 13.24
N LEU A 50 0.95 -39.22 12.98
CA LEU A 50 1.14 -38.11 13.89
C LEU A 50 0.77 -36.80 13.18
N ASP A 51 -0.33 -36.20 13.61
CA ASP A 51 -0.77 -34.89 13.13
C ASP A 51 -0.83 -33.90 14.30
N LEU A 52 0.03 -32.88 14.24
CA LEU A 52 0.12 -31.77 15.20
C LEU A 52 -0.10 -30.42 14.50
N SER A 53 -0.70 -30.43 13.32
CA SER A 53 -0.81 -29.25 12.46
C SER A 53 -1.72 -28.16 13.00
N ASN A 54 -1.57 -26.93 12.50
CA ASN A 54 -2.44 -25.79 12.84
C ASN A 54 -2.59 -25.58 14.35
N ASN A 55 -1.46 -25.34 15.01
CA ASN A 55 -1.32 -25.04 16.43
C ASN A 55 -0.33 -23.86 16.60
N MET A 56 0.15 -23.61 17.81
CA MET A 56 1.19 -22.61 18.12
C MET A 56 2.45 -23.28 18.70
N LEU A 57 2.80 -24.48 18.21
CA LEU A 57 4.00 -25.19 18.64
C LEU A 57 5.24 -24.42 18.21
N SER A 58 6.22 -24.34 19.11
CA SER A 58 7.41 -23.47 19.00
C SER A 58 8.69 -24.26 19.26
N GLY A 59 9.85 -23.63 19.09
CA GLY A 59 11.15 -24.31 19.23
C GLY A 59 11.50 -25.17 18.01
N GLU A 60 12.55 -25.97 18.14
CA GLU A 60 13.05 -26.80 17.03
C GLU A 60 12.31 -28.14 16.94
N ILE A 61 12.28 -28.73 15.74
CA ILE A 61 11.85 -30.13 15.57
C ILE A 61 12.96 -31.01 16.18
N PRO A 62 12.68 -31.78 17.23
CA PRO A 62 13.72 -32.48 17.98
C PRO A 62 14.31 -33.64 17.16
N GLU A 63 15.64 -33.84 17.22
CA GLU A 63 16.31 -34.94 16.50
C GLU A 63 15.78 -36.32 16.89
N VAL A 64 15.19 -36.48 18.08
CA VAL A 64 14.55 -37.75 18.48
C VAL A 64 13.30 -38.10 17.68
N ILE A 65 12.75 -37.18 16.86
CA ILE A 65 11.63 -37.47 15.95
C ILE A 65 11.92 -38.63 15.00
N GLY A 66 13.18 -38.86 14.65
CA GLY A 66 13.60 -40.00 13.82
C GLY A 66 13.44 -41.36 14.49
N LEU A 67 13.12 -41.43 15.79
CA LEU A 67 12.85 -42.68 16.51
C LEU A 67 11.43 -43.22 16.29
N PHE A 68 10.55 -42.47 15.63
CA PHE A 68 9.21 -42.93 15.25
C PHE A 68 9.24 -43.74 13.94
N SER A 69 10.01 -44.83 13.95
CA SER A 69 10.30 -45.63 12.74
C SER A 69 9.08 -46.24 12.05
N GLY A 70 7.93 -46.29 12.72
CA GLY A 70 6.67 -46.81 12.19
C GLY A 70 5.79 -45.78 11.48
N LEU A 71 6.18 -44.49 11.46
CA LEU A 71 5.34 -43.43 10.90
C LEU A 71 5.21 -43.55 9.38
N GLU A 72 3.97 -43.39 8.93
CA GLU A 72 3.54 -43.33 7.52
C GLU A 72 3.05 -41.92 7.17
N PHE A 73 2.51 -41.18 8.15
CA PHE A 73 2.01 -39.81 8.02
C PHE A 73 2.53 -38.92 9.15
N LEU A 74 3.23 -37.84 8.78
CA LEU A 74 3.70 -36.82 9.70
C LEU A 74 3.28 -35.43 9.20
N ASP A 75 2.45 -34.75 9.99
CA ASP A 75 2.04 -33.37 9.75
C ASP A 75 2.38 -32.48 10.94
N LEU A 76 3.28 -31.53 10.71
CA LEU A 76 3.67 -30.48 11.65
C LEU A 76 3.41 -29.08 11.09
N GLY A 77 2.62 -28.97 10.01
CA GLY A 77 2.41 -27.72 9.29
C GLY A 77 1.58 -26.71 10.07
N GLY A 78 1.69 -25.41 9.74
CA GLY A 78 0.88 -24.37 10.36
C GLY A 78 1.17 -24.16 11.85
N ASN A 79 2.46 -24.08 12.20
CA ASN A 79 2.94 -23.84 13.56
C ASN A 79 3.99 -22.70 13.53
N VAL A 80 4.66 -22.44 14.66
CA VAL A 80 5.75 -21.45 14.77
C VAL A 80 7.11 -22.12 15.03
N LEU A 81 7.33 -23.30 14.45
CA LEU A 81 8.56 -24.07 14.60
C LEU A 81 9.74 -23.37 13.92
N VAL A 82 10.89 -23.41 14.58
CA VAL A 82 12.15 -22.76 14.14
C VAL A 82 13.26 -23.79 13.97
N GLY A 83 14.47 -23.33 13.62
CA GLY A 83 15.63 -24.20 13.43
C GLY A 83 15.61 -24.92 12.07
N GLY A 84 16.52 -25.87 11.90
CA GLY A 84 16.64 -26.66 10.67
C GLY A 84 15.73 -27.89 10.66
N ILE A 85 15.48 -28.44 9.47
CA ILE A 85 14.85 -29.75 9.34
C ILE A 85 15.85 -30.81 9.84
N PRO A 86 15.54 -31.59 10.90
CA PRO A 86 16.49 -32.55 11.46
C PRO A 86 16.73 -33.71 10.50
N LYS A 87 18.00 -34.15 10.41
CA LYS A 87 18.40 -35.23 9.48
C LYS A 87 17.77 -36.56 9.87
N SER A 88 17.48 -36.76 11.15
CA SER A 88 16.87 -37.98 11.67
C SER A 88 15.49 -38.28 11.09
N ILE A 89 14.78 -37.31 10.48
CA ILE A 89 13.53 -37.57 9.75
C ILE A 89 13.72 -38.67 8.70
N SER A 90 14.92 -38.75 8.10
CA SER A 90 15.27 -39.78 7.11
C SER A 90 15.25 -41.22 7.65
N ASN A 91 15.24 -41.42 8.97
CA ASN A 91 15.15 -42.73 9.60
C ASN A 91 13.74 -43.35 9.49
N MET A 92 12.71 -42.53 9.24
CA MET A 92 11.32 -42.98 9.12
C MET A 92 11.03 -43.50 7.72
N THR A 93 11.71 -44.57 7.30
CA THR A 93 11.68 -45.04 5.89
C THR A 93 10.30 -45.50 5.39
N GLY A 94 9.33 -45.71 6.29
CA GLY A 94 7.94 -46.00 5.96
C GLY A 94 7.07 -44.78 5.64
N LEU A 95 7.62 -43.57 5.77
CA LEU A 95 6.85 -42.33 5.61
C LEU A 95 6.36 -42.15 4.17
N GLU A 96 5.05 -41.93 4.02
CA GLU A 96 4.37 -41.67 2.75
C GLU A 96 3.98 -40.19 2.62
N TYR A 97 3.67 -39.52 3.73
CA TYR A 97 3.25 -38.12 3.78
C TYR A 97 4.09 -37.35 4.80
N LEU A 98 4.74 -36.28 4.33
CA LEU A 98 5.47 -35.35 5.18
C LEU A 98 5.08 -33.92 4.82
N THR A 99 4.57 -33.19 5.80
CA THR A 99 4.44 -31.74 5.71
C THR A 99 5.05 -31.05 6.92
N LEU A 100 5.86 -30.04 6.61
CA LEU A 100 6.43 -29.09 7.56
C LEU A 100 6.09 -27.65 7.13
N ALA A 101 5.12 -27.51 6.23
CA ALA A 101 4.80 -26.25 5.58
C ALA A 101 4.23 -25.20 6.56
N SER A 102 4.35 -23.92 6.23
CA SER A 102 3.83 -22.82 7.07
C SER A 102 4.41 -22.84 8.48
N ASN A 103 5.74 -22.72 8.57
CA ASN A 103 6.51 -22.61 9.81
C ASN A 103 7.61 -21.54 9.63
N HIS A 104 8.55 -21.44 10.57
CA HIS A 104 9.71 -20.54 10.50
C HIS A 104 11.03 -21.32 10.35
N LEU A 105 11.00 -22.47 9.65
CA LEU A 105 12.18 -23.31 9.47
C LEU A 105 13.23 -22.62 8.59
N VAL A 106 14.50 -22.79 8.94
CA VAL A 106 15.67 -22.19 8.30
C VAL A 106 16.68 -23.26 7.88
N GLY A 107 17.79 -22.87 7.26
CA GLY A 107 18.85 -23.79 6.85
C GLY A 107 18.56 -24.48 5.52
N GLU A 108 19.34 -25.52 5.19
CA GLU A 108 19.20 -26.26 3.92
C GLU A 108 18.21 -27.42 4.05
N ILE A 109 17.58 -27.80 2.92
CA ILE A 109 16.83 -29.06 2.84
C ILE A 109 17.83 -30.23 3.01
N PRO A 110 17.64 -31.14 4.00
CA PRO A 110 18.58 -32.23 4.23
C PRO A 110 18.65 -33.20 3.06
N ARG A 111 19.86 -33.52 2.59
CA ARG A 111 20.10 -34.51 1.53
C ARG A 111 19.60 -35.91 1.90
N ASP A 112 19.63 -36.22 3.20
CA ASP A 112 19.18 -37.48 3.78
C ASP A 112 17.69 -37.76 3.54
N LEU A 113 16.87 -36.73 3.26
CA LEU A 113 15.46 -36.93 2.87
C LEU A 113 15.33 -37.90 1.68
N GLY A 114 16.32 -37.97 0.78
CA GLY A 114 16.35 -38.92 -0.33
C GLY A 114 16.36 -40.40 0.06
N PHE A 115 16.45 -40.74 1.35
CA PHE A 115 16.28 -42.11 1.86
C PHE A 115 14.80 -42.53 2.01
N LEU A 116 13.86 -41.59 2.04
CA LEU A 116 12.43 -41.82 2.23
C LEU A 116 11.74 -42.28 0.93
N LYS A 117 12.20 -43.41 0.34
CA LYS A 117 11.76 -43.85 -0.99
C LYS A 117 10.25 -44.11 -1.13
N GLY A 118 9.54 -44.34 -0.02
CA GLY A 118 8.09 -44.51 0.01
C GLY A 118 7.30 -43.20 0.01
N LEU A 119 7.96 -42.04 0.12
CA LEU A 119 7.32 -40.74 0.24
C LEU A 119 6.58 -40.38 -1.06
N LYS A 120 5.29 -40.06 -0.91
CA LYS A 120 4.35 -39.68 -1.97
C LYS A 120 4.05 -38.19 -1.93
N TRP A 121 4.04 -37.57 -0.75
CA TRP A 121 3.79 -36.15 -0.58
C TRP A 121 4.87 -35.50 0.28
N LEU A 122 5.49 -34.44 -0.24
CA LEU A 122 6.46 -33.64 0.47
C LEU A 122 6.08 -32.16 0.36
N TYR A 123 5.67 -31.58 1.47
CA TYR A 123 5.31 -30.16 1.58
C TYR A 123 6.24 -29.44 2.56
N LEU A 124 7.10 -28.58 2.03
CA LEU A 124 8.03 -27.74 2.82
C LEU A 124 7.80 -26.24 2.56
N GLY A 125 6.68 -25.91 1.92
CA GLY A 125 6.35 -24.55 1.50
C GLY A 125 6.15 -23.57 2.66
N TYR A 126 6.17 -22.26 2.36
CA TYR A 126 5.92 -21.20 3.35
C TYR A 126 6.85 -21.32 4.58
N ASN A 127 8.15 -21.37 4.33
CA ASN A 127 9.20 -21.41 5.34
C ASN A 127 10.32 -20.45 4.94
N ASN A 128 11.44 -20.46 5.66
CA ASN A 128 12.60 -19.64 5.37
C ASN A 128 13.82 -20.51 4.98
N LEU A 129 13.57 -21.65 4.32
CA LEU A 129 14.60 -22.59 3.88
C LEU A 129 15.50 -21.95 2.82
N SER A 130 16.78 -22.30 2.83
CA SER A 130 17.84 -21.70 2.04
C SER A 130 18.72 -22.77 1.38
N GLY A 131 19.77 -22.36 0.67
CA GLY A 131 20.60 -23.28 -0.10
C GLY A 131 19.89 -23.77 -1.37
N GLY A 132 20.41 -24.82 -2.00
CA GLY A 132 19.84 -25.40 -3.21
C GLY A 132 18.93 -26.59 -2.94
N ILE A 133 18.08 -26.93 -3.91
CA ILE A 133 17.30 -28.17 -3.87
C ILE A 133 18.29 -29.36 -3.97
N PRO A 134 18.32 -30.31 -3.02
CA PRO A 134 19.24 -31.44 -3.07
C PRO A 134 18.99 -32.36 -4.25
N MET A 135 20.05 -32.84 -4.91
CA MET A 135 19.90 -33.81 -6.01
C MET A 135 19.31 -35.14 -5.54
N GLU A 136 19.46 -35.47 -4.26
CA GLU A 136 18.93 -36.67 -3.61
C GLU A 136 17.40 -36.71 -3.57
N ILE A 137 16.71 -35.57 -3.68
CA ILE A 137 15.25 -35.53 -3.85
C ILE A 137 14.82 -36.36 -5.07
N GLY A 138 15.64 -36.41 -6.12
CA GLY A 138 15.41 -37.26 -7.30
C GLY A 138 15.43 -38.78 -7.04
N LYS A 139 15.72 -39.23 -5.80
CA LYS A 139 15.63 -40.65 -5.39
C LYS A 139 14.24 -41.03 -4.86
N LEU A 140 13.36 -40.06 -4.61
CA LEU A 140 12.01 -40.25 -4.08
C LEU A 140 11.05 -40.72 -5.17
N THR A 141 11.31 -41.86 -5.81
CA THR A 141 10.64 -42.24 -7.06
C THR A 141 9.12 -42.44 -6.95
N SER A 142 8.58 -42.59 -5.74
CA SER A 142 7.13 -42.67 -5.47
C SER A 142 6.46 -41.30 -5.26
N LEU A 143 7.22 -40.19 -5.34
CA LEU A 143 6.73 -38.85 -5.05
C LEU A 143 5.71 -38.41 -6.10
N ASN A 144 4.55 -37.98 -5.61
CA ASN A 144 3.42 -37.49 -6.38
C ASN A 144 3.31 -35.96 -6.32
N HIS A 145 3.57 -35.39 -5.14
CA HIS A 145 3.59 -33.94 -4.90
C HIS A 145 4.92 -33.52 -4.30
N LEU A 146 5.56 -32.54 -4.94
CA LEU A 146 6.70 -31.82 -4.40
C LEU A 146 6.35 -30.34 -4.32
N ASP A 147 6.22 -29.84 -3.10
CA ASP A 147 5.90 -28.45 -2.82
C ASP A 147 6.98 -27.81 -1.95
N LEU A 148 7.71 -26.87 -2.56
CA LEU A 148 8.77 -26.07 -1.93
C LEU A 148 8.49 -24.56 -2.08
N VAL A 149 7.22 -24.16 -2.25
CA VAL A 149 6.80 -22.77 -2.48
C VAL A 149 7.27 -21.81 -1.38
N CYS A 150 7.44 -20.52 -1.70
CA CYS A 150 7.58 -19.45 -0.69
C CYS A 150 8.71 -19.76 0.31
N ASN A 151 9.92 -19.89 -0.22
CA ASN A 151 11.14 -20.11 0.54
C ASN A 151 12.27 -19.21 0.00
N ASN A 152 13.48 -19.35 0.52
CA ASN A 152 14.67 -18.65 0.08
C ASN A 152 15.64 -19.57 -0.69
N LEU A 153 15.12 -20.55 -1.44
CA LEU A 153 15.92 -21.52 -2.17
C LEU A 153 16.65 -20.86 -3.34
N THR A 154 17.91 -21.24 -3.55
CA THR A 154 18.83 -20.68 -4.53
C THR A 154 19.42 -21.77 -5.42
N GLY A 155 20.27 -21.40 -6.39
CA GLY A 155 20.92 -22.37 -7.28
C GLY A 155 19.97 -22.90 -8.36
N GLU A 156 20.43 -23.91 -9.10
CA GLU A 156 19.69 -24.49 -10.22
C GLU A 156 18.72 -25.58 -9.75
N ILE A 157 17.66 -25.80 -10.54
CA ILE A 157 16.77 -26.95 -10.36
C ILE A 157 17.57 -28.23 -10.72
N PRO A 158 17.71 -29.23 -9.83
CA PRO A 158 18.49 -30.43 -10.12
C PRO A 158 17.87 -31.27 -11.25
N PRO A 159 18.66 -31.71 -12.25
CA PRO A 159 18.16 -32.59 -13.30
C PRO A 159 17.61 -33.93 -12.79
N SER A 160 18.02 -34.36 -11.60
CA SER A 160 17.53 -35.59 -10.95
C SER A 160 16.05 -35.54 -10.59
N ILE A 161 15.41 -34.36 -10.53
CA ILE A 161 13.94 -34.25 -10.39
C ILE A 161 13.21 -34.95 -11.55
N GLY A 162 13.83 -35.02 -12.73
CA GLY A 162 13.29 -35.77 -13.86
C GLY A 162 13.20 -37.29 -13.65
N ASN A 163 13.77 -37.84 -12.58
CA ASN A 163 13.62 -39.27 -12.21
C ASN A 163 12.30 -39.56 -11.48
N LEU A 164 11.56 -38.54 -11.05
CA LEU A 164 10.34 -38.67 -10.27
C LEU A 164 9.14 -39.01 -11.17
N THR A 165 9.14 -40.18 -11.79
CA THR A 165 8.20 -40.53 -12.87
C THR A 165 6.72 -40.56 -12.46
N ASP A 166 6.42 -40.67 -11.15
CA ASP A 166 5.06 -40.64 -10.59
C ASP A 166 4.59 -39.23 -10.19
N LEU A 167 5.44 -38.22 -10.35
CA LEU A 167 5.18 -36.84 -9.97
C LEU A 167 4.04 -36.25 -10.81
N ARG A 168 3.08 -35.64 -10.13
CA ARG A 168 1.90 -34.98 -10.71
C ARG A 168 1.92 -33.49 -10.48
N TYR A 169 2.46 -33.04 -9.35
CA TYR A 169 2.48 -31.63 -8.97
C TYR A 169 3.89 -31.24 -8.54
N LEU A 170 4.45 -30.24 -9.23
CA LEU A 170 5.76 -29.66 -8.94
C LEU A 170 5.60 -28.16 -8.73
N PHE A 171 5.72 -27.73 -7.47
CA PHE A 171 5.56 -26.33 -7.08
C PHE A 171 6.84 -25.80 -6.44
N LEU A 172 7.50 -24.89 -7.14
CA LEU A 172 8.77 -24.26 -6.74
C LEU A 172 8.70 -22.72 -6.75
N TYR A 173 7.48 -22.15 -6.86
CA TYR A 173 7.31 -20.72 -7.05
C TYR A 173 7.64 -19.88 -5.81
N ILE A 174 7.90 -18.58 -6.00
CA ILE A 174 8.35 -17.64 -4.96
C ILE A 174 9.60 -18.17 -4.25
N ASN A 175 10.69 -18.25 -5.01
CA ASN A 175 12.03 -18.62 -4.55
C ASN A 175 13.08 -17.77 -5.28
N LYS A 176 14.37 -18.14 -5.18
CA LYS A 176 15.50 -17.47 -5.85
C LYS A 176 16.25 -18.43 -6.77
N LEU A 177 15.54 -19.38 -7.39
CA LEU A 177 16.13 -20.38 -8.29
C LEU A 177 16.61 -19.72 -9.59
N ILE A 178 17.73 -20.20 -10.10
CA ILE A 178 18.41 -19.67 -11.30
C ILE A 178 18.63 -20.78 -12.34
N GLY A 179 19.17 -20.40 -13.50
CA GLY A 179 19.52 -21.33 -14.57
C GLY A 179 18.30 -21.82 -15.37
N PRO A 180 18.50 -22.74 -16.33
CA PRO A 180 17.43 -23.27 -17.16
C PRO A 180 16.63 -24.36 -16.46
N VAL A 181 15.38 -24.56 -16.90
CA VAL A 181 14.61 -25.75 -16.50
C VAL A 181 15.26 -27.00 -17.09
N PRO A 182 15.66 -27.99 -16.27
CA PRO A 182 16.30 -29.20 -16.78
C PRO A 182 15.42 -29.94 -17.79
N ARG A 183 16.03 -30.35 -18.92
CA ARG A 183 15.33 -31.08 -19.98
C ARG A 183 14.64 -32.36 -19.49
N SER A 184 15.16 -32.97 -18.43
CA SER A 184 14.62 -34.18 -17.82
C SER A 184 13.24 -33.97 -17.18
N ILE A 185 12.89 -32.75 -16.72
CA ILE A 185 11.57 -32.44 -16.16
C ILE A 185 10.47 -32.59 -17.20
N PHE A 186 10.76 -32.29 -18.46
CA PHE A 186 9.79 -32.48 -19.55
C PHE A 186 9.51 -33.96 -19.83
N GLY A 187 10.30 -34.90 -19.29
CA GLY A 187 10.04 -36.34 -19.35
C GLY A 187 9.04 -36.86 -18.31
N LEU A 188 8.54 -36.01 -17.40
CA LEU A 188 7.60 -36.38 -16.35
C LEU A 188 6.17 -36.53 -16.89
N LYS A 189 5.90 -37.66 -17.56
CA LYS A 189 4.63 -37.92 -18.28
C LYS A 189 3.36 -37.89 -17.42
N ASN A 190 3.49 -38.00 -16.10
CA ASN A 190 2.38 -37.94 -15.15
C ASN A 190 2.09 -36.53 -14.64
N LEU A 191 2.88 -35.52 -15.00
CA LEU A 191 2.76 -34.16 -14.51
C LEU A 191 1.44 -33.53 -14.98
N ILE A 192 0.67 -33.02 -14.01
CA ILE A 192 -0.62 -32.35 -14.18
C ILE A 192 -0.44 -30.84 -14.02
N SER A 193 0.34 -30.41 -13.03
CA SER A 193 0.59 -29.00 -12.75
C SER A 193 2.07 -28.74 -12.54
N LEU A 194 2.59 -27.73 -13.24
CA LEU A 194 3.95 -27.25 -13.10
C LEU A 194 3.92 -25.75 -12.80
N ASP A 195 4.38 -25.38 -11.60
CA ASP A 195 4.51 -23.98 -11.20
C ASP A 195 5.94 -23.66 -10.76
N LEU A 196 6.61 -22.86 -11.60
CA LEU A 196 7.98 -22.39 -11.38
C LEU A 196 8.04 -20.85 -11.36
N SER A 197 6.89 -20.19 -11.16
CA SER A 197 6.77 -18.73 -11.23
C SER A 197 7.55 -18.00 -10.13
N ASP A 198 7.72 -16.68 -10.28
CA ASP A 198 8.38 -15.81 -9.29
C ASP A 198 9.76 -16.36 -8.83
N ASN A 199 10.65 -16.52 -9.81
CA ASN A 199 12.03 -16.96 -9.63
C ASN A 199 12.96 -16.18 -10.60
N PHE A 200 14.22 -16.60 -10.72
CA PHE A 200 15.19 -16.05 -11.67
C PHE A 200 15.58 -17.06 -12.76
N LEU A 201 14.66 -17.97 -13.12
CA LEU A 201 14.91 -19.00 -14.12
C LEU A 201 15.09 -18.38 -15.51
N SER A 202 15.87 -19.06 -16.35
CA SER A 202 16.29 -18.58 -17.67
C SER A 202 16.21 -19.69 -18.71
N GLY A 203 16.75 -19.47 -19.92
CA GLY A 203 16.66 -20.42 -21.02
C GLY A 203 15.32 -20.39 -21.75
N ASP A 204 15.05 -21.40 -22.56
CA ASP A 204 13.84 -21.54 -23.37
C ASP A 204 12.94 -22.67 -22.87
N ILE A 205 11.69 -22.72 -23.37
CA ILE A 205 10.84 -23.90 -23.22
C ILE A 205 11.15 -24.83 -24.41
N PRO A 206 11.73 -26.02 -24.19
CA PRO A 206 12.07 -26.94 -25.28
C PRO A 206 10.83 -27.62 -25.87
N GLU A 207 10.94 -28.06 -27.13
CA GLU A 207 9.90 -28.87 -27.82
C GLU A 207 9.55 -30.16 -27.07
N LEU A 208 10.45 -30.63 -26.19
CA LEU A 208 10.22 -31.77 -25.28
C LEU A 208 8.98 -31.61 -24.40
N VAL A 209 8.45 -30.39 -24.22
CA VAL A 209 7.18 -30.14 -23.53
C VAL A 209 6.03 -30.99 -24.08
N ILE A 210 6.09 -31.43 -25.35
CA ILE A 210 5.15 -32.40 -25.93
C ILE A 210 5.01 -33.68 -25.10
N GLN A 211 6.02 -34.07 -24.31
CA GLN A 211 5.98 -35.31 -23.53
C GLN A 211 5.05 -35.21 -22.30
N LEU A 212 4.69 -34.00 -21.87
CA LEU A 212 3.83 -33.74 -20.71
C LEU A 212 2.34 -33.89 -21.06
N GLN A 213 1.95 -35.07 -21.53
CA GLN A 213 0.63 -35.32 -22.11
C GLN A 213 -0.54 -35.13 -21.14
N LYS A 214 -0.31 -35.15 -19.82
CA LYS A 214 -1.32 -34.91 -18.77
C LYS A 214 -1.34 -33.48 -18.22
N LEU A 215 -0.50 -32.59 -18.75
CA LEU A 215 -0.35 -31.25 -18.20
C LEU A 215 -1.62 -30.42 -18.44
N GLU A 216 -2.17 -29.90 -17.35
CA GLU A 216 -3.34 -29.03 -17.32
C GLU A 216 -2.95 -27.58 -17.06
N ILE A 217 -1.98 -27.36 -16.17
CA ILE A 217 -1.58 -26.03 -15.69
C ILE A 217 -0.07 -25.85 -15.85
N LEU A 218 0.31 -24.78 -16.56
CA LEU A 218 1.69 -24.35 -16.73
C LEU A 218 1.86 -22.88 -16.33
N HIS A 219 2.53 -22.67 -15.20
CA HIS A 219 2.89 -21.34 -14.69
C HIS A 219 4.40 -21.17 -14.71
N LEU A 220 4.88 -20.21 -15.50
CA LEU A 220 6.29 -19.83 -15.60
C LEU A 220 6.48 -18.31 -15.51
N PHE A 221 5.48 -17.58 -15.05
CA PHE A 221 5.48 -16.12 -15.03
C PHE A 221 6.51 -15.55 -14.05
N SER A 222 6.82 -14.25 -14.19
CA SER A 222 7.81 -13.55 -13.34
C SER A 222 9.16 -14.27 -13.27
N ASN A 223 9.79 -14.48 -14.43
CA ASN A 223 11.11 -15.11 -14.56
C ASN A 223 11.91 -14.39 -15.67
N ASN A 224 13.06 -14.96 -16.05
CA ASN A 224 13.91 -14.47 -17.14
C ASN A 224 13.95 -15.45 -18.32
N PHE A 225 12.84 -16.15 -18.61
CA PHE A 225 12.75 -17.05 -19.75
C PHE A 225 12.84 -16.29 -21.08
N THR A 226 13.44 -16.94 -22.08
CA THR A 226 13.74 -16.39 -23.41
C THR A 226 13.29 -17.38 -24.49
N GLY A 227 13.62 -17.09 -25.76
CA GLY A 227 13.28 -17.98 -26.87
C GLY A 227 11.82 -17.84 -27.31
N LYS A 228 11.31 -18.84 -28.03
CA LYS A 228 9.93 -18.87 -28.52
C LYS A 228 9.06 -19.75 -27.65
N ILE A 229 7.74 -19.51 -27.67
CA ILE A 229 6.77 -20.48 -27.17
C ILE A 229 6.71 -21.62 -28.21
N PRO A 230 7.13 -22.86 -27.89
CA PRO A 230 7.18 -23.95 -28.86
C PRO A 230 5.78 -24.35 -29.33
N ASN A 231 5.66 -24.73 -30.60
CA ASN A 231 4.39 -25.14 -31.21
C ASN A 231 3.79 -26.36 -30.51
N ASP A 232 4.64 -27.20 -29.92
CA ASP A 232 4.27 -28.41 -29.22
C ASP A 232 3.34 -28.17 -28.02
N ILE A 233 3.42 -27.01 -27.35
CA ILE A 233 2.49 -26.65 -26.25
C ILE A 233 1.04 -26.66 -26.73
N ALA A 234 0.81 -26.24 -27.98
CA ALA A 234 -0.53 -26.23 -28.55
C ALA A 234 -1.10 -27.64 -28.79
N THR A 235 -0.26 -28.69 -28.76
CA THR A 235 -0.68 -30.07 -28.97
C THR A 235 -0.98 -30.83 -27.67
N LEU A 236 -0.77 -30.20 -26.51
CA LEU A 236 -1.06 -30.80 -25.21
C LEU A 236 -2.58 -30.88 -25.00
N PRO A 237 -3.17 -32.09 -24.93
CA PRO A 237 -4.62 -32.28 -25.04
C PRO A 237 -5.40 -31.80 -23.81
N HIS A 238 -4.75 -31.76 -22.64
CA HIS A 238 -5.37 -31.41 -21.37
C HIS A 238 -5.05 -29.98 -20.90
N LEU A 239 -4.26 -29.21 -21.66
CA LEU A 239 -3.84 -27.87 -21.25
C LEU A 239 -5.05 -26.93 -21.10
N GLN A 240 -5.19 -26.35 -19.92
CA GLN A 240 -6.27 -25.43 -19.55
C GLN A 240 -5.74 -24.04 -19.18
N VAL A 241 -4.61 -23.98 -18.48
CA VAL A 241 -4.05 -22.72 -17.97
C VAL A 241 -2.61 -22.58 -18.44
N LEU A 242 -2.35 -21.50 -19.18
CA LEU A 242 -1.01 -21.12 -19.63
C LEU A 242 -0.70 -19.70 -19.21
N GLN A 243 0.22 -19.55 -18.25
CA GLN A 243 0.66 -18.25 -17.74
C GLN A 243 2.18 -18.10 -17.84
N LEU A 244 2.61 -17.24 -18.77
CA LEU A 244 4.01 -16.99 -19.10
C LEU A 244 4.40 -15.51 -18.96
N TRP A 245 3.55 -14.71 -18.32
CA TRP A 245 3.70 -13.25 -18.27
C TRP A 245 4.95 -12.78 -17.50
N SER A 246 5.40 -11.55 -17.75
CA SER A 246 6.63 -10.98 -17.16
C SER A 246 7.86 -11.88 -17.37
N ASN A 247 8.19 -12.10 -18.64
CA ASN A 247 9.37 -12.82 -19.11
C ASN A 247 9.92 -12.12 -20.38
N ASN A 248 10.91 -12.74 -21.02
CA ASN A 248 11.52 -12.26 -22.26
C ASN A 248 11.20 -13.18 -23.46
N PHE A 249 10.03 -13.84 -23.48
CA PHE A 249 9.62 -14.67 -24.62
C PHE A 249 9.45 -13.83 -25.88
N SER A 250 9.80 -14.42 -27.02
CA SER A 250 9.82 -13.77 -28.34
C SER A 250 9.12 -14.62 -29.41
N GLY A 251 8.95 -14.08 -30.61
CA GLY A 251 8.27 -14.79 -31.70
C GLY A 251 6.76 -14.79 -31.55
N GLU A 252 6.08 -15.67 -32.28
CA GLU A 252 4.62 -15.71 -32.38
C GLU A 252 3.97 -16.67 -31.36
N ILE A 253 2.70 -16.45 -31.04
CA ILE A 253 1.87 -17.44 -30.35
C ILE A 253 1.67 -18.64 -31.30
N PRO A 254 1.84 -19.89 -30.85
CA PRO A 254 1.54 -21.07 -31.66
C PRO A 254 0.14 -21.02 -32.28
N LYS A 255 0.06 -21.11 -33.60
CA LYS A 255 -1.19 -20.91 -34.36
C LYS A 255 -2.31 -21.88 -34.01
N LYS A 256 -1.98 -23.06 -33.47
CA LYS A 256 -2.92 -24.11 -33.08
C LYS A 256 -3.31 -24.05 -31.60
N LEU A 257 -2.79 -23.09 -30.84
CA LEU A 257 -3.10 -22.96 -29.42
C LEU A 257 -4.60 -22.67 -29.27
N GLY A 258 -5.30 -23.44 -28.42
CA GLY A 258 -6.75 -23.38 -28.26
C GLY A 258 -7.54 -24.32 -29.20
N ASN A 259 -6.92 -24.84 -30.26
CA ASN A 259 -7.63 -25.70 -31.23
C ASN A 259 -7.82 -27.15 -30.74
N GLN A 260 -6.87 -27.66 -29.97
CA GLN A 260 -6.81 -29.08 -29.56
C GLN A 260 -6.89 -29.27 -28.05
N ASN A 261 -7.14 -28.19 -27.31
CA ASN A 261 -7.16 -28.20 -25.85
C ASN A 261 -8.24 -27.27 -25.29
N HIS A 262 -8.60 -27.49 -24.04
CA HIS A 262 -9.67 -26.79 -23.35
C HIS A 262 -9.11 -25.56 -22.61
N LEU A 263 -8.51 -24.63 -23.37
CA LEU A 263 -7.87 -23.46 -22.79
C LEU A 263 -8.91 -22.56 -22.11
N THR A 264 -8.74 -22.31 -20.81
CA THR A 264 -9.61 -21.46 -19.99
C THR A 264 -8.96 -20.13 -19.64
N VAL A 265 -7.63 -20.13 -19.44
CA VAL A 265 -6.83 -18.96 -19.08
C VAL A 265 -5.57 -18.90 -19.93
N LEU A 266 -5.37 -17.77 -20.60
CA LEU A 266 -4.15 -17.43 -21.31
C LEU A 266 -3.62 -16.07 -20.85
N ASP A 267 -2.44 -16.07 -20.24
CA ASP A 267 -1.74 -14.85 -19.86
C ASP A 267 -0.29 -14.87 -20.37
N LEU A 268 -0.06 -14.09 -21.43
CA LEU A 268 1.25 -13.92 -22.07
C LEU A 268 1.74 -12.47 -21.97
N SER A 269 1.17 -11.67 -21.08
CA SER A 269 1.46 -10.25 -20.99
C SER A 269 2.90 -9.93 -20.59
N THR A 270 3.36 -8.72 -20.90
CA THR A 270 4.71 -8.25 -20.52
C THR A 270 5.81 -9.20 -21.00
N ASN A 271 5.89 -9.36 -22.32
CA ASN A 271 6.90 -10.17 -23.03
C ASN A 271 7.31 -9.44 -24.33
N ASN A 272 8.13 -10.08 -25.15
CA ASN A 272 8.58 -9.58 -26.46
C ASN A 272 7.90 -10.33 -27.62
N LEU A 273 6.66 -10.79 -27.43
CA LEU A 273 5.93 -11.57 -28.44
C LEU A 273 5.46 -10.69 -29.60
N THR A 274 5.41 -11.27 -30.79
CA THR A 274 5.11 -10.62 -32.07
C THR A 274 4.05 -11.40 -32.87
N GLY A 275 3.71 -10.90 -34.06
CA GLY A 275 2.79 -11.58 -34.97
C GLY A 275 1.32 -11.43 -34.57
N LYS A 276 0.46 -12.25 -35.18
CA LYS A 276 -0.99 -12.16 -35.02
C LYS A 276 -1.49 -12.98 -33.83
N ILE A 277 -2.61 -12.54 -33.26
CA ILE A 277 -3.39 -13.36 -32.32
C ILE A 277 -4.01 -14.53 -33.12
N PRO A 278 -3.83 -15.80 -32.71
CA PRO A 278 -4.39 -16.95 -33.44
C PRO A 278 -5.92 -16.98 -33.46
N GLU A 279 -6.52 -17.41 -34.57
CA GLU A 279 -7.98 -17.50 -34.71
C GLU A 279 -8.61 -18.58 -33.81
N GLY A 280 -7.94 -19.71 -33.60
CA GLY A 280 -8.48 -20.84 -32.84
C GLY A 280 -8.28 -20.76 -31.32
N LEU A 281 -7.88 -19.61 -30.76
CA LEU A 281 -7.60 -19.48 -29.31
C LEU A 281 -8.78 -19.88 -28.41
N CYS A 282 -10.00 -19.72 -28.88
CA CYS A 282 -11.22 -20.11 -28.16
C CYS A 282 -12.08 -21.09 -28.97
N GLU A 283 -11.45 -22.00 -29.71
CA GLU A 283 -12.19 -23.06 -30.42
C GLU A 283 -12.98 -23.96 -29.45
N SER A 284 -12.45 -24.19 -28.24
CA SER A 284 -13.15 -24.95 -27.19
C SER A 284 -14.40 -24.26 -26.64
N GLY A 285 -14.49 -22.93 -26.76
CA GLY A 285 -15.56 -22.15 -26.14
C GLY A 285 -15.41 -21.92 -24.64
N ASP A 286 -14.30 -22.31 -24.01
CA ASP A 286 -14.11 -22.24 -22.53
C ASP A 286 -13.20 -21.09 -22.06
N LEU A 287 -12.53 -20.39 -22.98
CA LEU A 287 -11.57 -19.32 -22.67
C LEU A 287 -12.28 -18.12 -22.02
N PHE A 288 -12.09 -17.92 -20.71
CA PHE A 288 -12.71 -16.81 -20.00
C PHE A 288 -11.75 -15.65 -19.69
N LYS A 289 -10.43 -15.89 -19.70
CA LYS A 289 -9.41 -14.88 -19.41
C LYS A 289 -8.34 -14.86 -20.50
N LEU A 290 -8.30 -13.77 -21.27
CA LEU A 290 -7.32 -13.52 -22.34
C LEU A 290 -6.53 -12.25 -22.03
N ILE A 291 -5.24 -12.40 -21.72
CA ILE A 291 -4.37 -11.31 -21.30
C ILE A 291 -3.08 -11.35 -22.12
N LEU A 292 -2.90 -10.37 -23.00
CA LEU A 292 -1.79 -10.29 -23.97
C LEU A 292 -1.10 -8.92 -23.97
N PHE A 293 -1.39 -8.07 -22.98
CA PHE A 293 -0.93 -6.67 -22.97
C PHE A 293 0.60 -6.53 -22.89
N SER A 294 1.12 -5.37 -23.27
CA SER A 294 2.56 -5.05 -23.25
C SER A 294 3.41 -6.09 -24.00
N ASN A 295 3.13 -6.23 -25.28
CA ASN A 295 3.87 -7.04 -26.26
C ASN A 295 4.01 -6.25 -27.57
N SER A 296 4.32 -6.92 -28.68
CA SER A 296 4.35 -6.36 -30.03
C SER A 296 3.41 -7.10 -30.99
N PHE A 297 2.24 -7.55 -30.51
CA PHE A 297 1.24 -8.18 -31.37
C PHE A 297 0.70 -7.22 -32.42
N GLU A 298 0.53 -7.70 -33.65
CA GLU A 298 0.12 -6.93 -34.82
C GLU A 298 -1.03 -7.60 -35.57
N GLY A 299 -1.59 -6.88 -36.55
CA GLY A 299 -2.76 -7.34 -37.30
C GLY A 299 -4.06 -7.14 -36.53
N GLU A 300 -5.14 -7.73 -37.03
CA GLU A 300 -6.49 -7.54 -36.50
C GLU A 300 -6.78 -8.44 -35.31
N ILE A 301 -7.69 -8.01 -34.43
CA ILE A 301 -8.28 -8.88 -33.41
C ILE A 301 -9.16 -9.92 -34.14
N PRO A 302 -8.89 -11.23 -34.00
CA PRO A 302 -9.62 -12.26 -34.74
C PRO A 302 -11.13 -12.23 -34.51
N ASN A 303 -11.91 -12.30 -35.59
CA ASN A 303 -13.38 -12.34 -35.53
C ASN A 303 -13.91 -13.56 -34.74
N SER A 304 -13.15 -14.65 -34.69
CA SER A 304 -13.48 -15.84 -33.89
C SER A 304 -13.61 -15.52 -32.39
N LEU A 305 -12.85 -14.56 -31.85
CA LEU A 305 -12.97 -14.14 -30.45
C LEU A 305 -14.34 -13.51 -30.14
N GLY A 306 -14.99 -12.90 -31.14
CA GLY A 306 -16.37 -12.39 -31.00
C GLY A 306 -17.42 -13.49 -30.80
N HIS A 307 -17.08 -14.74 -31.10
CA HIS A 307 -17.97 -15.89 -30.88
C HIS A 307 -17.69 -16.62 -29.56
N CYS A 308 -16.64 -16.23 -28.84
CA CYS A 308 -16.20 -16.86 -27.59
C CYS A 308 -17.02 -16.33 -26.39
N LYS A 309 -18.23 -16.86 -26.22
CA LYS A 309 -19.21 -16.38 -25.22
C LYS A 309 -18.78 -16.54 -23.76
N SER A 310 -17.74 -17.34 -23.48
CA SER A 310 -17.16 -17.55 -22.15
C SER A 310 -16.23 -16.42 -21.71
N LEU A 311 -15.76 -15.56 -22.62
CA LEU A 311 -14.84 -14.46 -22.29
C LEU A 311 -15.43 -13.53 -21.23
N LYS A 312 -14.64 -13.29 -20.17
CA LYS A 312 -14.96 -12.38 -19.07
C LYS A 312 -14.00 -11.22 -18.99
N ARG A 313 -12.71 -11.47 -19.22
CA ARG A 313 -11.64 -10.47 -19.09
C ARG A 313 -10.72 -10.52 -20.31
N ILE A 314 -10.69 -9.42 -21.07
CA ILE A 314 -9.89 -9.25 -22.27
C ILE A 314 -8.97 -8.05 -22.07
N ARG A 315 -7.66 -8.28 -22.14
CA ARG A 315 -6.63 -7.25 -21.96
C ARG A 315 -5.58 -7.34 -23.06
N LEU A 316 -5.69 -6.46 -24.05
CA LEU A 316 -4.83 -6.42 -25.23
C LEU A 316 -4.03 -5.11 -25.34
N GLN A 317 -4.04 -4.29 -24.29
CA GLN A 317 -3.45 -2.96 -24.34
C GLN A 317 -1.93 -2.95 -24.55
N ASN A 318 -1.37 -1.82 -25.02
CA ASN A 318 0.07 -1.68 -25.30
C ASN A 318 0.59 -2.74 -26.29
N ASN A 319 0.02 -2.76 -27.49
CA ASN A 319 0.45 -3.61 -28.60
C ASN A 319 0.44 -2.79 -29.91
N ARG A 320 0.52 -3.46 -31.06
CA ARG A 320 0.44 -2.85 -32.41
C ARG A 320 -0.77 -3.37 -33.18
N LEU A 321 -1.83 -3.79 -32.49
CA LEU A 321 -3.04 -4.33 -33.11
C LEU A 321 -3.72 -3.26 -33.94
N SER A 322 -4.26 -3.65 -35.10
CA SER A 322 -4.83 -2.74 -36.09
C SER A 322 -6.18 -3.25 -36.61
N GLY A 323 -6.74 -2.56 -37.60
CA GLY A 323 -8.03 -2.93 -38.19
C GLY A 323 -9.21 -2.38 -37.38
N ASP A 324 -10.41 -2.82 -37.75
CA ASP A 324 -11.66 -2.39 -37.14
C ASP A 324 -12.11 -3.37 -36.05
N LEU A 325 -12.83 -2.89 -35.04
CA LEU A 325 -13.42 -3.71 -34.00
C LEU A 325 -14.53 -4.59 -34.60
N SER A 326 -14.48 -5.90 -34.38
CA SER A 326 -15.51 -6.80 -34.91
C SER A 326 -16.88 -6.54 -34.25
N PRO A 327 -18.00 -6.47 -35.01
CA PRO A 327 -19.34 -6.32 -34.46
C PRO A 327 -19.77 -7.47 -33.52
N GLU A 328 -19.18 -8.66 -33.67
CA GLU A 328 -19.48 -9.80 -32.79
C GLU A 328 -18.76 -9.66 -31.43
N LEU A 329 -17.60 -8.99 -31.40
CA LEU A 329 -16.88 -8.74 -30.14
C LEU A 329 -17.66 -7.82 -29.20
N THR A 330 -18.44 -6.88 -29.75
CA THR A 330 -19.30 -5.97 -28.98
C THR A 330 -20.61 -6.61 -28.51
N LYS A 331 -20.78 -7.93 -28.70
CA LYS A 331 -21.96 -8.71 -28.27
C LYS A 331 -21.61 -9.83 -27.30
N LEU A 332 -20.41 -9.79 -26.71
CA LEU A 332 -19.99 -10.81 -25.75
C LEU A 332 -20.71 -10.63 -24.40
N PRO A 333 -21.47 -11.64 -23.92
CA PRO A 333 -22.41 -11.45 -22.82
C PRO A 333 -21.76 -11.38 -21.44
N LEU A 334 -20.58 -11.99 -21.25
CA LEU A 334 -19.94 -12.16 -19.94
C LEU A 334 -18.75 -11.22 -19.71
N VAL A 335 -18.35 -10.42 -20.70
CA VAL A 335 -17.17 -9.56 -20.60
C VAL A 335 -17.46 -8.40 -19.65
N TYR A 336 -16.77 -8.39 -18.51
CA TYR A 336 -16.83 -7.29 -17.54
C TYR A 336 -15.65 -6.32 -17.67
N PHE A 337 -14.54 -6.74 -18.28
CA PHE A 337 -13.34 -5.94 -18.42
C PHE A 337 -12.75 -6.08 -19.82
N LEU A 338 -12.78 -4.99 -20.59
CA LEU A 338 -12.27 -4.90 -21.95
C LEU A 338 -11.30 -3.73 -22.08
N ASP A 339 -10.01 -4.03 -22.19
CA ASP A 339 -8.96 -3.03 -22.38
C ASP A 339 -8.20 -3.29 -23.68
N LEU A 340 -8.41 -2.41 -24.66
CA LEU A 340 -7.80 -2.42 -25.98
C LEU A 340 -6.89 -1.19 -26.21
N SER A 341 -6.57 -0.47 -25.14
CA SER A 341 -5.90 0.82 -25.25
C SER A 341 -4.47 0.73 -25.79
N ASN A 342 -3.94 1.85 -26.30
CA ASN A 342 -2.57 1.98 -26.80
C ASN A 342 -2.25 0.92 -27.86
N ASN A 343 -3.00 1.00 -28.97
CA ASN A 343 -2.88 0.16 -30.15
C ASN A 343 -3.06 1.03 -31.41
N ASN A 344 -3.20 0.39 -32.57
CA ASN A 344 -3.44 1.02 -33.87
C ASN A 344 -4.85 0.69 -34.43
N LEU A 345 -5.81 0.39 -33.55
CA LEU A 345 -7.19 0.06 -33.92
C LEU A 345 -7.88 1.29 -34.51
N SER A 346 -8.78 1.09 -35.46
CA SER A 346 -9.44 2.16 -36.22
C SER A 346 -10.90 1.84 -36.50
N GLY A 347 -11.60 2.71 -37.22
CA GLY A 347 -13.01 2.52 -37.56
C GLY A 347 -13.95 3.25 -36.61
N THR A 348 -15.24 2.96 -36.74
CA THR A 348 -16.32 3.65 -36.01
C THR A 348 -16.99 2.73 -34.99
N ILE A 349 -17.53 3.31 -33.90
CA ILE A 349 -18.23 2.57 -32.85
C ILE A 349 -19.71 2.98 -32.68
N SER A 350 -20.16 4.08 -33.28
CA SER A 350 -21.54 4.59 -33.19
C SER A 350 -22.57 3.81 -34.01
N GLY A 351 -22.18 3.24 -35.15
CA GLY A 351 -23.09 2.49 -36.04
C GLY A 351 -23.35 1.04 -35.60
N ARG A 352 -22.96 0.67 -34.37
CA ARG A 352 -22.95 -0.72 -33.88
C ARG A 352 -23.83 -0.86 -32.64
N THR A 353 -24.51 -1.99 -32.55
CA THR A 353 -25.26 -2.35 -31.32
C THR A 353 -24.30 -3.04 -30.36
N TRP A 354 -24.18 -2.48 -29.16
CA TRP A 354 -23.43 -3.07 -28.06
C TRP A 354 -24.36 -3.90 -27.18
N GLU A 355 -24.03 -5.18 -26.97
CA GLU A 355 -24.78 -6.14 -26.15
C GLU A 355 -23.84 -6.78 -25.12
N MET A 356 -23.30 -5.97 -24.21
CA MET A 356 -22.33 -6.39 -23.20
C MET A 356 -22.83 -6.10 -21.77
N PRO A 357 -23.87 -6.80 -21.28
CA PRO A 357 -24.59 -6.44 -20.04
C PRO A 357 -23.74 -6.47 -18.76
N GLU A 358 -22.62 -7.20 -18.76
CA GLU A 358 -21.71 -7.30 -17.61
C GLU A 358 -20.57 -6.28 -17.65
N LEU A 359 -20.47 -5.44 -18.69
CA LEU A 359 -19.33 -4.55 -18.90
C LEU A 359 -19.21 -3.51 -17.79
N GLN A 360 -18.09 -3.55 -17.07
CA GLN A 360 -17.77 -2.61 -15.98
C GLN A 360 -16.60 -1.69 -16.35
N MET A 361 -15.65 -2.18 -17.15
CA MET A 361 -14.50 -1.41 -17.59
C MET A 361 -14.35 -1.55 -19.10
N LEU A 362 -14.35 -0.40 -19.78
CA LEU A 362 -14.05 -0.27 -21.20
C LEU A 362 -12.95 0.78 -21.41
N SER A 363 -11.86 0.37 -22.03
CA SER A 363 -10.82 1.29 -22.48
C SER A 363 -10.47 1.03 -23.95
N LEU A 364 -10.68 2.06 -24.77
CA LEU A 364 -10.26 2.13 -26.17
C LEU A 364 -9.21 3.23 -26.38
N ALA A 365 -8.67 3.79 -25.30
CA ALA A 365 -7.82 4.96 -25.33
C ALA A 365 -6.56 4.78 -26.20
N ARG A 366 -5.99 5.86 -26.75
CA ARG A 366 -4.75 5.82 -27.55
C ARG A 366 -4.85 4.85 -28.73
N ASN A 367 -5.82 5.11 -29.60
CA ASN A 367 -6.04 4.36 -30.84
C ASN A 367 -6.34 5.35 -31.98
N LYS A 368 -6.87 4.87 -33.10
CA LYS A 368 -7.25 5.65 -34.29
C LYS A 368 -8.75 5.53 -34.58
N PHE A 369 -9.58 5.32 -33.56
CA PHE A 369 -11.03 5.31 -33.74
C PHE A 369 -11.53 6.70 -34.11
N PHE A 370 -12.59 6.77 -34.92
CA PHE A 370 -13.16 8.04 -35.38
C PHE A 370 -14.69 7.97 -35.52
N GLY A 371 -15.29 9.13 -35.78
CA GLY A 371 -16.74 9.29 -35.89
C GLY A 371 -17.41 9.50 -34.52
N ASP A 372 -18.73 9.44 -34.51
CA ASP A 372 -19.52 9.75 -33.31
C ASP A 372 -19.42 8.67 -32.22
N LEU A 373 -19.77 9.03 -30.99
CA LEU A 373 -19.93 8.11 -29.86
C LEU A 373 -21.30 7.38 -29.94
N PRO A 374 -21.39 6.09 -29.53
CA PRO A 374 -22.66 5.36 -29.49
C PRO A 374 -23.53 5.85 -28.32
N GLU A 375 -24.85 5.71 -28.45
CA GLU A 375 -25.80 6.03 -27.37
C GLU A 375 -25.73 5.07 -26.18
N SER A 376 -25.16 3.87 -26.35
CA SER A 376 -25.03 2.88 -25.28
C SER A 376 -23.91 1.89 -25.58
N PHE A 377 -23.28 1.38 -24.52
CA PHE A 377 -22.31 0.27 -24.55
C PHE A 377 -22.95 -1.06 -24.09
N GLY A 378 -24.27 -1.11 -23.97
CA GLY A 378 -25.02 -2.31 -23.61
C GLY A 378 -24.94 -2.70 -22.13
N SER A 379 -24.42 -1.83 -21.25
CA SER A 379 -24.26 -2.06 -19.81
C SER A 379 -24.62 -0.84 -18.98
N GLU A 380 -25.42 -1.06 -17.93
CA GLU A 380 -25.68 -0.09 -16.87
C GLU A 380 -24.66 -0.18 -15.72
N LYS A 381 -23.87 -1.27 -15.67
CA LYS A 381 -22.82 -1.55 -14.67
C LYS A 381 -21.49 -0.88 -15.00
N LEU A 382 -21.44 -0.05 -16.05
CA LEU A 382 -20.21 0.55 -16.54
C LEU A 382 -19.66 1.54 -15.50
N LYS A 383 -18.47 1.24 -14.97
CA LYS A 383 -17.76 1.99 -13.92
C LYS A 383 -16.66 2.87 -14.47
N ASN A 384 -15.95 2.38 -15.50
CA ASN A 384 -14.85 3.13 -16.12
C ASN A 384 -14.99 3.09 -17.64
N LEU A 385 -15.05 4.28 -18.24
CA LEU A 385 -15.08 4.49 -19.68
C LEU A 385 -13.94 5.42 -20.09
N ASP A 386 -12.96 4.86 -20.80
CA ASP A 386 -11.79 5.59 -21.30
C ASP A 386 -11.70 5.49 -22.82
N LEU A 387 -12.03 6.58 -23.50
CA LEU A 387 -11.99 6.73 -24.95
C LEU A 387 -11.00 7.83 -25.37
N SER A 388 -10.08 8.20 -24.46
CA SER A 388 -9.16 9.31 -24.68
C SER A 388 -8.16 9.06 -25.81
N ASP A 389 -7.59 10.11 -26.39
CA ASP A 389 -6.51 10.04 -27.39
C ASP A 389 -6.92 9.19 -28.60
N ASN A 390 -7.94 9.67 -29.31
CA ASN A 390 -8.52 9.09 -30.53
C ASN A 390 -8.98 10.24 -31.46
N GLY A 391 -9.68 9.90 -32.55
CA GLY A 391 -10.31 10.85 -33.47
C GLY A 391 -11.83 10.89 -33.34
N PHE A 392 -12.40 10.64 -32.15
CA PHE A 392 -13.86 10.70 -31.96
C PHE A 392 -14.37 12.12 -32.17
N SER A 393 -15.49 12.25 -32.88
CA SER A 393 -16.11 13.53 -33.20
C SER A 393 -17.59 13.53 -32.77
N GLY A 394 -18.41 14.41 -33.34
CA GLY A 394 -19.82 14.49 -32.97
C GLY A 394 -20.04 15.15 -31.61
N LYS A 395 -21.08 14.72 -30.89
CA LYS A 395 -21.45 15.23 -29.55
C LYS A 395 -21.36 14.13 -28.51
N ILE A 396 -21.21 14.52 -27.25
CA ILE A 396 -21.38 13.59 -26.12
C ILE A 396 -22.88 13.21 -26.03
N PRO A 397 -23.24 11.92 -26.07
CA PRO A 397 -24.63 11.48 -25.99
C PRO A 397 -25.26 11.81 -24.63
N ALA A 398 -26.49 12.32 -24.63
CA ALA A 398 -27.22 12.61 -23.39
C ALA A 398 -27.55 11.34 -22.59
N SER A 399 -27.67 10.21 -23.29
CA SER A 399 -27.85 8.86 -22.75
C SER A 399 -26.72 8.41 -21.81
N PHE A 400 -25.53 9.00 -21.88
CA PHE A 400 -24.45 8.73 -20.91
C PHE A 400 -24.87 9.05 -19.47
N GLY A 401 -25.85 9.95 -19.28
CA GLY A 401 -26.48 10.20 -17.99
C GLY A 401 -27.17 8.99 -17.36
N ASN A 402 -27.49 7.94 -18.14
CA ASN A 402 -28.07 6.69 -17.64
C ASN A 402 -27.03 5.76 -17.00
N LEU A 403 -25.73 6.02 -17.17
CA LEU A 403 -24.65 5.21 -16.60
C LEU A 403 -24.47 5.53 -15.11
N SER A 404 -25.37 5.00 -14.28
CA SER A 404 -25.47 5.36 -12.86
C SER A 404 -24.29 4.89 -11.99
N GLU A 405 -23.62 3.80 -12.38
CA GLU A 405 -22.41 3.28 -11.72
C GLU A 405 -21.11 3.91 -12.24
N LEU A 406 -21.18 4.82 -13.23
CA LEU A 406 -19.99 5.40 -13.85
C LEU A 406 -19.21 6.22 -12.84
N MET A 407 -17.97 5.81 -12.59
CA MET A 407 -17.02 6.46 -11.69
C MET A 407 -15.99 7.31 -12.44
N GLN A 408 -15.64 6.91 -13.65
CA GLN A 408 -14.68 7.63 -14.49
C GLN A 408 -15.16 7.70 -15.94
N LEU A 409 -15.15 8.92 -16.48
CA LEU A 409 -15.39 9.22 -17.89
C LEU A 409 -14.22 10.03 -18.43
N LYS A 410 -13.48 9.45 -19.37
CA LYS A 410 -12.35 10.11 -20.05
C LYS A 410 -12.59 10.12 -21.55
N LEU A 411 -12.73 11.32 -22.10
CA LEU A 411 -12.90 11.58 -23.53
C LEU A 411 -11.84 12.57 -24.04
N SER A 412 -10.77 12.78 -23.27
CA SER A 412 -9.75 13.80 -23.60
C SER A 412 -8.99 13.51 -24.89
N GLU A 413 -8.43 14.54 -25.52
CA GLU A 413 -7.62 14.40 -26.75
C GLU A 413 -8.44 13.73 -27.88
N ASN A 414 -9.53 14.38 -28.29
CA ASN A 414 -10.42 13.95 -29.36
C ASN A 414 -10.92 15.18 -30.16
N GLU A 415 -11.81 14.97 -31.12
CA GLU A 415 -12.45 16.01 -31.95
C GLU A 415 -13.92 16.26 -31.55
N ILE A 416 -14.30 15.95 -30.31
CA ILE A 416 -15.70 16.02 -29.84
C ILE A 416 -16.14 17.48 -29.76
N SER A 417 -17.34 17.76 -30.28
CA SER A 417 -17.91 19.09 -30.42
C SER A 417 -19.27 19.22 -29.71
N GLY A 418 -19.84 20.43 -29.75
CA GLY A 418 -21.13 20.72 -29.12
C GLY A 418 -21.03 20.94 -27.61
N ASN A 419 -22.19 20.92 -26.95
CA ASN A 419 -22.29 21.25 -25.53
C ASN A 419 -22.08 20.01 -24.65
N ILE A 420 -21.60 20.23 -23.41
CA ILE A 420 -21.61 19.21 -22.36
C ILE A 420 -23.08 18.92 -21.96
N PRO A 421 -23.56 17.67 -22.05
CA PRO A 421 -24.95 17.32 -21.69
C PRO A 421 -25.21 17.52 -20.19
N ARG A 422 -26.33 18.15 -19.85
CA ARG A 422 -26.74 18.34 -18.45
C ARG A 422 -27.09 17.01 -17.78
N GLU A 423 -27.48 16.01 -18.57
CA GLU A 423 -27.86 14.67 -18.16
C GLU A 423 -26.69 13.90 -17.52
N LEU A 424 -25.43 14.26 -17.80
CA LEU A 424 -24.25 13.72 -17.09
C LEU A 424 -24.31 13.92 -15.58
N SER A 425 -25.05 14.93 -15.10
CA SER A 425 -25.27 15.14 -13.66
C SER A 425 -26.07 14.01 -12.98
N SER A 426 -26.71 13.13 -13.75
CA SER A 426 -27.39 11.93 -13.26
C SER A 426 -26.42 10.81 -12.86
N CYS A 427 -25.16 10.84 -13.32
CA CYS A 427 -24.12 9.89 -12.95
C CYS A 427 -23.61 10.17 -11.53
N LYS A 428 -24.40 9.79 -10.52
CA LYS A 428 -24.14 10.12 -9.11
C LYS A 428 -22.85 9.51 -8.56
N SER A 429 -22.32 8.47 -9.19
CA SER A 429 -21.07 7.81 -8.79
C SER A 429 -19.82 8.41 -9.45
N LEU A 430 -19.96 9.40 -10.33
CA LEU A 430 -18.87 9.91 -11.16
C LEU A 430 -17.89 10.74 -10.33
N VAL A 431 -16.68 10.21 -10.19
CA VAL A 431 -15.58 10.79 -9.42
C VAL A 431 -14.66 11.63 -10.31
N SER A 432 -14.45 11.19 -11.57
CA SER A 432 -13.52 11.82 -12.50
C SER A 432 -14.17 12.02 -13.87
N LEU A 433 -14.23 13.28 -14.29
CA LEU A 433 -14.69 13.70 -15.61
C LEU A 433 -13.55 14.43 -16.34
N ASN A 434 -13.02 13.83 -17.40
CA ASN A 434 -11.99 14.44 -18.23
C ASN A 434 -12.48 14.57 -19.68
N LEU A 435 -12.70 15.82 -20.10
CA LEU A 435 -13.14 16.20 -21.44
C LEU A 435 -12.14 17.15 -22.11
N SER A 436 -10.89 17.19 -21.63
CA SER A 436 -9.88 18.15 -22.08
C SER A 436 -9.50 17.93 -23.55
N HIS A 437 -8.92 18.93 -24.22
CA HIS A 437 -8.39 18.81 -25.58
C HIS A 437 -9.45 18.29 -26.58
N ASN A 438 -10.52 19.08 -26.73
CA ASN A 438 -11.64 18.79 -27.62
C ASN A 438 -12.14 20.10 -28.28
N GLN A 439 -13.25 20.03 -29.00
CA GLN A 439 -13.92 21.16 -29.65
C GLN A 439 -15.24 21.55 -28.94
N LEU A 440 -15.38 21.23 -27.65
CA LEU A 440 -16.61 21.49 -26.90
C LEU A 440 -16.88 22.98 -26.78
N ASN A 441 -18.15 23.38 -26.89
CA ASN A 441 -18.59 24.76 -26.83
C ASN A 441 -19.81 24.93 -25.91
N GLY A 442 -20.37 26.14 -25.87
CA GLY A 442 -21.47 26.46 -24.96
C GLY A 442 -21.01 26.66 -23.51
N LEU A 443 -21.95 26.50 -22.57
CA LEU A 443 -21.77 26.77 -21.15
C LEU A 443 -21.43 25.48 -20.38
N ILE A 444 -20.76 25.60 -19.24
CA ILE A 444 -20.68 24.51 -18.25
C ILE A 444 -22.07 24.33 -17.61
N PRO A 445 -22.69 23.14 -17.67
CA PRO A 445 -23.99 22.91 -17.04
C PRO A 445 -23.89 23.07 -15.52
N SER A 446 -24.69 23.97 -14.96
CA SER A 446 -24.75 24.18 -13.50
C SER A 446 -25.25 22.94 -12.74
N SER A 447 -25.92 22.00 -13.42
CA SER A 447 -26.36 20.72 -12.85
C SER A 447 -25.21 19.83 -12.39
N LEU A 448 -24.01 19.94 -12.98
CA LEU A 448 -22.83 19.17 -12.55
C LEU A 448 -22.42 19.48 -11.11
N SER A 449 -22.79 20.66 -10.59
CA SER A 449 -22.58 21.01 -9.17
C SER A 449 -23.31 20.11 -8.17
N LYS A 450 -24.36 19.42 -8.63
CA LYS A 450 -25.21 18.56 -7.79
C LYS A 450 -24.66 17.15 -7.64
N MET A 451 -23.53 16.85 -8.29
CA MET A 451 -22.91 15.54 -8.27
C MET A 451 -22.18 15.33 -6.94
N PRO A 452 -22.52 14.30 -6.15
CA PRO A 452 -22.11 14.20 -4.74
C PRO A 452 -20.64 13.80 -4.54
N VAL A 453 -20.02 13.15 -5.54
CA VAL A 453 -18.67 12.58 -5.43
C VAL A 453 -17.71 13.05 -6.52
N LEU A 454 -18.13 14.02 -7.36
CA LEU A 454 -17.28 14.53 -8.44
C LEU A 454 -16.07 15.25 -7.84
N GLY A 455 -14.89 14.65 -7.98
CA GLY A 455 -13.64 15.12 -7.39
C GLY A 455 -12.64 15.67 -8.39
N GLN A 456 -12.67 15.22 -9.63
CA GLN A 456 -11.78 15.69 -10.68
C GLN A 456 -12.57 16.11 -11.91
N LEU A 457 -12.36 17.36 -12.33
CA LEU A 457 -12.97 17.94 -13.51
C LEU A 457 -11.89 18.60 -14.38
N ASP A 458 -11.64 18.03 -15.55
CA ASP A 458 -10.77 18.63 -16.56
C ASP A 458 -11.57 18.94 -17.83
N LEU A 459 -11.67 20.23 -18.13
CA LEU A 459 -12.34 20.80 -19.30
C LEU A 459 -11.36 21.65 -20.13
N SER A 460 -10.07 21.55 -19.87
CA SER A 460 -9.07 22.42 -20.47
C SER A 460 -8.94 22.23 -21.98
N VAL A 461 -8.47 23.26 -22.69
CA VAL A 461 -8.24 23.21 -24.15
C VAL A 461 -9.52 22.84 -24.91
N ASN A 462 -10.50 23.74 -24.85
CA ASN A 462 -11.80 23.61 -25.51
C ASN A 462 -12.27 25.01 -26.00
N GLN A 463 -13.51 25.10 -26.47
CA GLN A 463 -14.16 26.36 -26.90
C GLN A 463 -15.33 26.76 -25.98
N LEU A 464 -15.33 26.30 -24.72
CA LEU A 464 -16.39 26.59 -23.75
C LEU A 464 -16.39 28.09 -23.42
N SER A 465 -17.56 28.66 -23.22
CA SER A 465 -17.76 30.10 -22.98
C SER A 465 -18.75 30.35 -21.84
N GLY A 466 -19.02 31.62 -21.55
CA GLY A 466 -19.86 32.01 -20.41
C GLY A 466 -19.10 32.19 -19.11
N GLU A 467 -19.85 32.37 -18.03
CA GLU A 467 -19.34 32.43 -16.66
C GLU A 467 -19.20 31.03 -16.07
N ILE A 468 -18.27 30.87 -15.14
CA ILE A 468 -18.12 29.64 -14.36
C ILE A 468 -19.27 29.61 -13.32
N PRO A 469 -20.07 28.54 -13.25
CA PRO A 469 -21.17 28.47 -12.29
C PRO A 469 -20.68 28.60 -10.84
N GLY A 470 -21.16 29.61 -10.11
CA GLY A 470 -20.69 29.93 -8.76
C GLY A 470 -20.87 28.78 -7.75
N ASN A 471 -21.90 27.97 -7.94
CA ASN A 471 -22.18 26.75 -7.16
C ASN A 471 -21.07 25.68 -7.25
N PHE A 472 -20.16 25.75 -8.23
CA PHE A 472 -18.98 24.86 -8.24
C PHE A 472 -18.02 25.18 -7.10
N GLY A 473 -18.02 26.43 -6.59
CA GLY A 473 -17.27 26.81 -5.40
C GLY A 473 -17.85 26.26 -4.10
N GLU A 474 -19.08 25.74 -4.12
CA GLU A 474 -19.77 25.14 -2.96
C GLU A 474 -19.62 23.60 -2.93
N MET A 475 -19.08 22.99 -4.00
CA MET A 475 -18.89 21.56 -4.08
C MET A 475 -17.76 21.10 -3.15
N GLU A 476 -18.10 20.45 -2.04
CA GLU A 476 -17.13 19.86 -1.12
C GLU A 476 -16.35 18.69 -1.75
N SER A 477 -16.96 17.98 -2.70
CA SER A 477 -16.34 16.83 -3.35
C SER A 477 -15.24 17.21 -4.33
N LEU A 478 -15.32 18.42 -4.93
CA LEU A 478 -14.46 18.82 -6.04
C LEU A 478 -13.08 19.25 -5.54
N VAL A 479 -12.03 18.53 -5.96
CA VAL A 479 -10.65 18.73 -5.48
C VAL A 479 -9.73 19.23 -6.59
N ARG A 480 -9.89 18.71 -7.81
CA ARG A 480 -9.05 19.08 -8.96
C ARG A 480 -9.91 19.66 -10.07
N VAL A 481 -9.62 20.89 -10.45
CA VAL A 481 -10.27 21.59 -11.56
C VAL A 481 -9.22 22.10 -12.52
N ASN A 482 -9.42 21.86 -13.81
CA ASN A 482 -8.65 22.46 -14.89
C ASN A 482 -9.61 22.94 -15.99
N ILE A 483 -9.68 24.25 -16.20
CA ILE A 483 -10.56 24.93 -17.15
C ILE A 483 -9.77 25.86 -18.08
N SER A 484 -8.45 25.70 -18.11
CA SER A 484 -7.53 26.53 -18.89
C SER A 484 -7.82 26.44 -20.39
N HIS A 485 -7.37 27.44 -21.14
CA HIS A 485 -7.46 27.50 -22.60
C HIS A 485 -8.89 27.28 -23.13
N ASN A 486 -9.80 28.16 -22.70
CA ASN A 486 -11.21 28.21 -23.13
C ASN A 486 -11.60 29.67 -23.45
N ARG A 487 -12.90 29.97 -23.55
CA ARG A 487 -13.45 31.32 -23.76
C ARG A 487 -14.27 31.80 -22.55
N PHE A 488 -13.93 31.35 -21.34
CA PHE A 488 -14.61 31.78 -20.12
C PHE A 488 -14.35 33.25 -19.83
N HIS A 489 -15.34 33.91 -19.24
CA HIS A 489 -15.27 35.29 -18.78
C HIS A 489 -15.96 35.45 -17.42
N GLY A 490 -15.84 36.64 -16.83
CA GLY A 490 -16.43 36.92 -15.52
C GLY A 490 -15.51 36.54 -14.37
N HIS A 491 -16.12 36.30 -13.21
CA HIS A 491 -15.43 36.14 -11.94
C HIS A 491 -15.13 34.66 -11.67
N LEU A 492 -13.92 34.35 -11.23
CA LEU A 492 -13.60 33.02 -10.71
C LEU A 492 -14.28 32.81 -9.34
N PRO A 493 -14.91 31.66 -9.06
CA PRO A 493 -15.45 31.36 -7.74
C PRO A 493 -14.36 31.51 -6.65
N SER A 494 -14.71 32.11 -5.52
CA SER A 494 -13.76 32.41 -4.44
C SER A 494 -13.77 31.40 -3.30
N THR A 495 -14.36 30.22 -3.50
CA THR A 495 -14.54 29.16 -2.49
C THR A 495 -14.23 27.78 -3.07
N GLY A 496 -14.09 26.77 -2.19
CA GLY A 496 -13.90 25.37 -2.60
C GLY A 496 -12.60 25.14 -3.40
N ALA A 497 -12.68 24.31 -4.45
CA ALA A 497 -11.56 23.95 -5.32
C ALA A 497 -10.85 25.16 -5.98
N PHE A 498 -11.51 26.31 -6.05
CA PHE A 498 -11.01 27.51 -6.71
C PHE A 498 -10.16 28.42 -5.80
N LEU A 499 -10.12 28.17 -4.48
CA LEU A 499 -9.32 28.94 -3.52
C LEU A 499 -7.81 28.81 -3.76
N ALA A 500 -7.36 27.60 -4.09
CA ALA A 500 -5.94 27.25 -4.29
C ALA A 500 -5.68 26.76 -5.73
N ILE A 501 -6.51 27.18 -6.69
CA ILE A 501 -6.37 26.75 -8.08
C ILE A 501 -5.09 27.31 -8.67
N ASN A 502 -4.32 26.45 -9.34
CA ASN A 502 -3.07 26.86 -9.98
C ASN A 502 -3.37 27.82 -11.15
N SER A 503 -2.55 28.85 -11.34
CA SER A 503 -2.67 29.77 -12.48
C SER A 503 -2.68 29.04 -13.83
N SER A 504 -1.95 27.93 -13.94
CA SER A 504 -1.96 27.08 -15.14
C SER A 504 -3.30 26.42 -15.42
N ALA A 505 -4.16 26.23 -14.41
CA ALA A 505 -5.45 25.58 -14.53
C ALA A 505 -6.61 26.53 -14.91
N VAL A 506 -6.36 27.85 -14.94
CA VAL A 506 -7.33 28.88 -15.36
C VAL A 506 -6.82 29.75 -16.50
N GLY A 507 -5.52 29.70 -16.79
CA GLY A 507 -4.86 30.48 -17.83
C GLY A 507 -5.47 30.30 -19.22
N GLY A 508 -5.30 31.29 -20.10
CA GLY A 508 -5.87 31.26 -21.46
C GLY A 508 -7.38 31.57 -21.54
N ASN A 509 -7.97 32.15 -20.49
CA ASN A 509 -9.35 32.64 -20.44
C ASN A 509 -9.41 34.16 -20.15
N HIS A 510 -10.59 34.77 -20.27
CA HIS A 510 -10.87 36.18 -19.93
C HIS A 510 -11.46 36.33 -18.51
N LEU A 511 -10.92 35.56 -17.56
CA LEU A 511 -11.37 35.54 -16.17
C LEU A 511 -10.68 36.64 -15.35
N CYS A 512 -11.31 37.03 -14.24
CA CYS A 512 -10.75 37.95 -13.26
C CYS A 512 -11.05 37.47 -11.82
N GLY A 513 -10.34 38.01 -10.83
CA GLY A 513 -10.51 37.65 -9.42
C GLY A 513 -9.62 36.49 -8.97
N GLY A 514 -10.00 35.80 -7.89
CA GLY A 514 -9.19 34.74 -7.28
C GLY A 514 -8.08 35.24 -6.33
N ASP A 515 -7.40 34.31 -5.67
CA ASP A 515 -6.23 34.60 -4.83
C ASP A 515 -5.03 35.06 -5.70
N PRO A 516 -4.11 35.91 -5.21
CA PRO A 516 -2.87 36.28 -5.90
C PRO A 516 -2.10 35.12 -6.57
N THR A 517 -2.20 33.88 -6.07
CA THR A 517 -1.58 32.69 -6.68
C THR A 517 -2.19 32.27 -8.02
N THR A 518 -3.39 32.73 -8.36
CA THR A 518 -4.09 32.41 -9.61
C THR A 518 -3.58 33.20 -10.82
N GLY A 519 -2.85 34.31 -10.59
CA GLY A 519 -2.29 35.14 -11.66
C GLY A 519 -3.32 35.89 -12.52
N LEU A 520 -4.60 35.91 -12.13
CA LEU A 520 -5.67 36.61 -12.85
C LEU A 520 -5.73 38.10 -12.49
N PRO A 521 -6.16 38.98 -13.42
CA PRO A 521 -6.33 40.40 -13.12
C PRO A 521 -7.47 40.63 -12.10
N PRO A 522 -7.41 41.69 -11.28
CA PRO A 522 -8.52 42.06 -10.41
C PRO A 522 -9.73 42.49 -11.25
N CYS A 523 -10.92 42.05 -10.86
CA CYS A 523 -12.16 42.43 -11.53
C CYS A 523 -12.44 43.94 -11.37
N LYS A 524 -12.91 44.60 -12.44
CA LYS A 524 -13.25 46.03 -12.41
C LYS A 524 -14.57 46.24 -11.64
N GLY A 525 -14.49 46.54 -10.35
CA GLY A 525 -15.61 46.95 -9.51
C GLY A 525 -15.76 48.48 -9.43
N VAL A 526 -17.01 48.95 -9.46
CA VAL A 526 -17.45 50.36 -9.38
C VAL A 526 -16.92 51.04 -8.10
N LYS A 527 -16.37 52.25 -8.26
CA LYS A 527 -15.83 53.06 -7.15
C LYS A 527 -16.95 53.53 -6.21
N THR A 528 -16.88 53.12 -4.94
CA THR A 528 -17.54 53.86 -3.83
C THR A 528 -16.59 54.97 -3.33
N PRO A 529 -17.08 56.15 -2.94
CA PRO A 529 -16.23 57.31 -2.69
C PRO A 529 -15.57 57.25 -1.29
N VAL A 530 -14.30 57.65 -1.22
CA VAL A 530 -13.33 57.41 -0.12
C VAL A 530 -13.01 58.68 0.69
N TRP A 531 -13.86 59.71 0.69
CA TRP A 531 -13.56 61.00 1.36
C TRP A 531 -13.35 60.92 2.90
N TRP A 532 -13.81 59.85 3.53
CA TRP A 532 -13.78 59.58 4.96
C TRP A 532 -12.38 59.11 5.43
N LEU A 533 -11.51 58.71 4.49
CA LEU A 533 -10.14 58.23 4.77
C LEU A 533 -9.10 59.37 4.88
N PHE A 534 -9.37 60.56 4.33
CA PHE A 534 -8.40 61.67 4.39
C PHE A 534 -8.39 62.40 5.75
N VAL A 535 -9.51 62.38 6.48
CA VAL A 535 -9.62 62.99 7.82
C VAL A 535 -8.96 62.12 8.90
N THR A 536 -8.99 60.79 8.72
CA THR A 536 -8.37 59.84 9.66
C THR A 536 -6.85 59.77 9.53
N CYS A 537 -6.30 59.91 8.33
CA CYS A 537 -4.86 59.82 8.09
C CYS A 537 -4.06 61.01 8.69
N ALA A 538 -4.65 62.21 8.76
CA ALA A 538 -3.99 63.39 9.32
C ALA A 538 -3.83 63.32 10.85
N LEU A 539 -4.80 62.72 11.56
CA LEU A 539 -4.74 62.51 13.01
C LEU A 539 -3.75 61.41 13.41
N ILE A 540 -3.59 60.39 12.56
CA ILE A 540 -2.66 59.27 12.77
C ILE A 540 -1.21 59.72 12.60
N LEU A 541 -0.91 60.63 11.65
CA LEU A 541 0.45 61.12 11.42
C LEU A 541 1.00 61.94 12.61
N LEU A 542 0.12 62.68 13.30
CA LEU A 542 0.48 63.47 14.49
C LEU A 542 0.76 62.57 15.71
N ALA A 543 0.02 61.46 15.84
CA ALA A 543 0.23 60.46 16.88
C ALA A 543 1.54 59.67 16.68
N ILE A 544 1.89 59.34 15.42
CA ILE A 544 3.12 58.60 15.08
C ILE A 544 4.38 59.42 15.40
N LEU A 545 4.38 60.73 15.17
CA LEU A 545 5.53 61.60 15.46
C LEU A 545 5.80 61.72 16.98
N ILE A 546 4.76 61.73 17.80
CA ILE A 546 4.87 61.73 19.26
C ILE A 546 5.40 60.37 19.75
N LEU A 547 4.89 59.27 19.20
CA LEU A 547 5.33 57.90 19.50
C LEU A 547 6.79 57.64 19.10
N PHE A 548 7.27 58.19 17.99
CA PHE A 548 8.64 58.00 17.51
C PHE A 548 9.66 58.69 18.43
N SER A 549 9.33 59.86 18.99
CA SER A 549 10.19 60.53 19.98
C SER A 549 10.31 59.75 21.29
N PHE A 550 9.22 59.09 21.71
CA PHE A 550 9.18 58.24 22.90
C PHE A 550 9.91 56.91 22.68
N LEU A 551 9.83 56.34 21.47
CA LEU A 551 10.51 55.10 21.08
C LEU A 551 12.04 55.25 21.04
N VAL A 552 12.57 56.40 20.62
CA VAL A 552 14.02 56.66 20.59
C VAL A 552 14.62 56.77 22.00
N VAL A 553 13.87 57.31 22.96
CA VAL A 553 14.28 57.35 24.38
C VAL A 553 14.15 55.96 25.03
N TYR A 554 13.09 55.22 24.69
CA TYR A 554 12.85 53.85 25.19
C TYR A 554 13.89 52.83 24.68
N VAL A 555 14.36 52.96 23.42
CA VAL A 555 15.37 52.06 22.84
C VAL A 555 16.79 52.35 23.36
N ARG A 556 17.10 53.59 23.76
CA ARG A 556 18.40 53.92 24.39
C ARG A 556 18.52 53.44 25.84
N GLN A 557 17.41 53.14 26.53
CA GLN A 557 17.40 52.51 27.86
C GLN A 557 17.41 50.97 27.83
N ARG A 558 17.39 50.33 26.65
CA ARG A 558 17.26 48.88 26.48
C ARG A 558 18.50 48.18 25.92
N LYS A 559 19.68 48.75 26.16
CA LYS A 559 20.96 48.01 26.03
C LYS A 559 21.36 47.50 27.41
N ASP A 560 20.67 46.46 27.82
CA ASP A 560 21.08 45.42 28.76
C ASP A 560 19.90 44.45 28.81
N LEU A 561 20.13 43.15 28.62
CA LEU A 561 19.44 42.05 29.32
C LEU A 561 19.84 40.72 28.67
N ASP A 562 20.66 39.98 29.40
CA ASP A 562 20.97 38.57 29.27
C ASP A 562 19.69 37.68 29.28
N LEU A 563 19.81 36.44 28.78
CA LEU A 563 18.80 35.40 29.00
C LEU A 563 18.59 35.18 30.52
N GLU A 564 17.45 35.62 31.06
CA GLU A 564 17.16 35.60 32.49
C GLU A 564 16.85 34.19 33.02
N LEU A 565 17.65 33.74 34.00
CA LEU A 565 17.32 32.66 34.93
C LEU A 565 16.60 33.28 36.15
N LYS A 566 15.34 32.92 36.40
CA LYS A 566 14.54 33.45 37.51
C LYS A 566 14.57 32.48 38.69
N ARG A 567 14.98 32.96 39.86
CA ARG A 567 14.98 32.20 41.12
C ARG A 567 13.92 32.73 42.07
N VAL A 568 13.11 31.85 42.64
CA VAL A 568 12.12 32.19 43.67
C VAL A 568 12.25 31.22 44.82
N GLU A 569 12.24 31.74 46.04
CA GLU A 569 12.38 30.99 47.28
C GLU A 569 11.03 31.01 48.01
N ASN A 570 10.49 29.83 48.32
CA ASN A 570 9.21 29.66 49.00
C ASN A 570 9.30 28.55 50.06
N GLU A 571 8.23 28.26 50.81
CA GLU A 571 8.25 27.28 51.92
C GLU A 571 8.73 25.85 51.53
N ASP A 572 8.64 25.49 50.24
CA ASP A 572 9.04 24.18 49.68
C ASP A 572 10.46 24.13 49.08
N GLY A 573 11.24 25.22 49.14
CA GLY A 573 12.63 25.31 48.65
C GLY A 573 12.87 26.33 47.53
N VAL A 574 14.08 26.35 46.97
CA VAL A 574 14.47 27.25 45.86
C VAL A 574 14.03 26.67 44.52
N TRP A 575 13.27 27.45 43.76
CA TRP A 575 12.83 27.13 42.40
C TRP A 575 13.61 27.94 41.37
N GLU A 576 14.22 27.24 40.41
CA GLU A 576 14.95 27.82 39.28
C GLU A 576 14.15 27.64 37.98
N LEU A 577 13.79 28.75 37.32
CA LEU A 577 13.18 28.76 36.00
C LEU A 577 14.15 29.30 34.96
N GLU A 578 14.44 28.46 33.97
CA GLU A 578 15.23 28.80 32.79
C GLU A 578 14.30 28.89 31.58
N PHE A 579 14.22 30.08 30.97
CA PHE A 579 13.37 30.32 29.80
C PHE A 579 14.18 30.27 28.49
N PHE A 580 13.61 29.65 27.46
CA PHE A 580 14.21 29.55 26.12
C PHE A 580 13.66 30.58 25.11
N ASP A 581 12.82 31.52 25.58
CA ASP A 581 12.25 32.61 24.78
C ASP A 581 12.00 33.87 25.65
N CYS A 582 12.60 35.00 25.26
CA CYS A 582 12.56 36.28 25.96
C CYS A 582 11.15 36.89 26.05
N LYS A 583 10.24 36.52 25.13
CA LYS A 583 8.85 36.97 25.20
C LYS A 583 8.11 36.26 26.34
N THR A 584 8.35 34.96 26.50
CA THR A 584 7.65 34.17 27.53
C THR A 584 8.20 34.41 28.93
N SER A 585 9.49 34.72 29.07
CA SER A 585 10.09 35.06 30.38
C SER A 585 9.50 36.34 31.01
N ARG A 586 8.98 37.27 30.19
CA ARG A 586 8.33 38.51 30.65
C ARG A 586 6.86 38.34 30.99
N GLU A 587 6.21 37.34 30.41
CA GLU A 587 4.77 37.08 30.56
C GLU A 587 4.48 36.19 31.77
N ILE A 588 5.21 35.08 31.91
CA ILE A 588 4.94 34.01 32.89
C ILE A 588 5.78 34.22 34.16
N GLU A 589 5.13 34.22 35.32
CA GLU A 589 5.79 34.27 36.63
C GLU A 589 5.89 32.88 37.26
N VAL A 590 6.78 32.73 38.25
CA VAL A 590 6.96 31.43 38.94
C VAL A 590 5.68 31.02 39.68
N ASP A 591 4.95 31.99 40.23
CA ASP A 591 3.68 31.76 40.92
C ASP A 591 2.60 31.20 40.00
N ASP A 592 2.56 31.61 38.72
CA ASP A 592 1.64 31.04 37.71
C ASP A 592 1.91 29.53 37.51
N VAL A 593 3.18 29.12 37.58
CA VAL A 593 3.60 27.72 37.41
C VAL A 593 3.24 26.92 38.66
N LEU A 594 3.52 27.44 39.85
CA LEU A 594 3.23 26.79 41.14
C LEU A 594 1.72 26.68 41.39
N SER A 595 0.93 27.71 41.08
CA SER A 595 -0.53 27.68 41.20
C SER A 595 -1.18 26.69 40.23
N SER A 596 -0.51 26.39 39.11
CA SER A 596 -1.00 25.43 38.11
C SER A 596 -0.75 23.96 38.50
N MET A 597 0.17 23.68 39.42
CA MET A 597 0.49 22.31 39.90
C MET A 597 -0.45 21.85 41.01
N ARG A 598 -1.76 22.02 40.81
CA ARG A 598 -2.81 21.59 41.75
C ARG A 598 -3.62 20.45 41.14
N ASP A 599 -4.24 19.63 41.99
CA ASP A 599 -5.04 18.47 41.54
C ASP A 599 -6.19 18.85 40.59
N GLU A 600 -6.75 20.06 40.75
CA GLU A 600 -7.79 20.62 39.88
C GLU A 600 -7.32 20.86 38.42
N ASN A 601 -6.01 20.97 38.19
CA ASN A 601 -5.40 21.29 36.90
C ASN A 601 -4.76 20.08 36.22
N VAL A 602 -4.98 18.87 36.74
CA VAL A 602 -4.39 17.64 36.20
C VAL A 602 -5.06 17.24 34.88
N ILE A 603 -4.27 17.14 33.81
CA ILE A 603 -4.71 16.66 32.49
C ILE A 603 -4.65 15.14 32.42
N SER A 604 -3.59 14.53 32.97
CA SER A 604 -3.42 13.09 32.97
C SER A 604 -2.53 12.61 34.13
N ARG A 605 -2.93 11.48 34.72
CA ARG A 605 -2.13 10.72 35.70
C ARG A 605 -1.65 9.44 35.03
N GLY A 606 -0.34 9.30 34.82
CA GLY A 606 0.27 8.09 34.26
C GLY A 606 1.42 7.57 35.12
N ARG A 607 1.89 6.34 34.85
CA ARG A 607 3.06 5.76 35.54
C ARG A 607 4.37 6.57 35.36
N ARG A 608 4.41 7.51 34.42
CA ARG A 608 5.57 8.38 34.08
C ARG A 608 5.43 9.83 34.60
N GLY A 609 4.63 10.04 35.65
CA GLY A 609 4.41 11.35 36.27
C GLY A 609 3.08 12.00 35.90
N VAL A 610 2.77 13.11 36.59
CA VAL A 610 1.52 13.86 36.42
C VAL A 610 1.73 15.02 35.44
N SER A 611 0.72 15.26 34.60
CA SER A 611 0.71 16.39 33.66
C SER A 611 -0.34 17.42 34.05
N TYR A 612 0.03 18.71 34.04
CA TYR A 612 -0.83 19.81 34.48
C TYR A 612 -1.08 20.82 33.36
N LYS A 613 -2.29 21.41 33.36
CA LYS A 613 -2.63 22.57 32.54
C LYS A 613 -2.37 23.84 33.32
N GLY A 614 -1.55 24.74 32.79
CA GLY A 614 -1.31 26.05 33.38
C GLY A 614 -1.86 27.18 32.51
N THR A 615 -2.22 28.28 33.16
CA THR A 615 -2.61 29.53 32.49
C THR A 615 -1.91 30.69 33.17
N CYS A 616 -1.27 31.54 32.38
CA CYS A 616 -0.59 32.73 32.87
C CYS A 616 -1.61 33.82 33.22
N ALA A 617 -1.57 34.35 34.46
CA ALA A 617 -2.54 35.34 34.92
C ALA A 617 -2.49 36.66 34.13
N LYS A 618 -1.31 37.05 33.62
CA LYS A 618 -1.13 38.34 32.91
C LYS A 618 -1.58 38.31 31.45
N SER A 619 -1.29 37.21 30.74
CA SER A 619 -1.52 37.11 29.28
C SER A 619 -2.66 36.17 28.90
N ASN A 620 -3.24 35.46 29.87
CA ASN A 620 -4.21 34.38 29.68
C ASN A 620 -3.69 33.25 28.76
N ARG A 621 -2.36 33.15 28.63
CA ARG A 621 -1.70 32.17 27.77
C ARG A 621 -1.64 30.81 28.46
N GLN A 622 -2.08 29.77 27.75
CA GLN A 622 -2.06 28.40 28.27
C GLN A 622 -0.71 27.72 28.01
N PHE A 623 -0.28 26.89 28.95
CA PHE A 623 0.93 26.08 28.87
C PHE A 623 0.72 24.70 29.51
N PHE A 624 1.58 23.75 29.17
CA PHE A 624 1.50 22.37 29.62
C PHE A 624 2.74 22.02 30.44
N ILE A 625 2.54 21.51 31.66
CA ILE A 625 3.64 21.15 32.56
C ILE A 625 3.70 19.63 32.70
N LYS A 626 4.90 19.06 32.54
CA LYS A 626 5.16 17.63 32.75
C LYS A 626 6.33 17.43 33.69
N GLN A 627 6.16 16.58 34.69
CA GLN A 627 7.22 16.22 35.63
C GLN A 627 8.37 15.45 34.94
N MET A 628 9.61 15.74 35.34
CA MET A 628 10.83 15.03 34.91
C MET A 628 10.98 13.73 35.71
N CYS A 629 11.51 12.67 35.09
CA CYS A 629 11.95 11.48 35.85
C CYS A 629 13.18 11.82 36.69
N GLU A 630 13.18 11.39 37.94
CA GLU A 630 14.35 11.45 38.82
C GLU A 630 15.26 10.24 38.57
N THR A 631 16.21 10.36 37.64
CA THR A 631 17.49 9.62 37.73
C THR A 631 18.53 10.28 36.82
N SER A 632 19.68 10.57 37.42
CA SER A 632 20.79 11.35 36.89
C SER A 632 21.52 10.68 35.73
N SER A 633 21.30 11.14 34.48
CA SER A 633 22.32 11.25 33.41
C SER A 633 21.79 11.62 32.02
N CYS A 634 20.49 11.85 31.81
CA CYS A 634 19.96 12.11 30.46
C CYS A 634 19.81 13.61 30.18
N LEU A 635 20.39 14.04 29.03
CA LEU A 635 20.26 15.32 28.31
C LEU A 635 19.97 16.60 29.13
N LYS A 636 20.77 17.65 28.94
CA LYS A 636 20.42 18.98 29.47
C LYS A 636 19.16 19.48 28.75
N GLY A 637 18.12 19.87 29.50
CA GLY A 637 16.88 20.45 28.94
C GLY A 637 17.11 21.64 28.01
N SER A 638 18.28 22.27 28.09
CA SER A 638 18.79 23.29 27.17
C SER A 638 18.87 22.83 25.71
N GLU A 639 19.13 21.54 25.42
CA GLU A 639 19.20 21.05 24.03
C GLU A 639 17.80 20.89 23.41
N LEU A 640 16.83 20.36 24.18
CA LEU A 640 15.41 20.34 23.77
C LEU A 640 14.83 21.75 23.63
N GLY A 641 15.26 22.68 24.48
CA GLY A 641 14.86 24.09 24.43
C GLY A 641 15.27 24.82 23.15
N LYS A 642 16.30 24.33 22.43
CA LYS A 642 16.77 24.89 21.15
C LYS A 642 16.00 24.39 19.93
N LEU A 643 15.28 23.27 20.05
CA LEU A 643 14.54 22.71 18.92
C LEU A 643 13.42 23.66 18.48
N ARG A 644 13.42 24.01 17.19
CA ARG A 644 12.45 24.91 16.57
C ARG A 644 12.03 24.32 15.24
N HIS A 645 10.86 23.69 15.24
CA HIS A 645 10.22 23.17 14.04
C HIS A 645 8.72 23.52 14.17
N GLN A 646 8.00 23.66 13.04
CA GLN A 646 6.56 23.36 13.02
C GLN A 646 6.39 21.89 13.48
N ASN A 647 5.30 21.16 13.46
CA ASN A 647 5.31 19.71 13.80
C ASN A 647 5.99 19.13 15.09
N ILE A 648 6.67 19.90 15.95
CA ILE A 648 7.26 19.52 17.24
C ILE A 648 6.76 20.54 18.26
N VAL A 649 6.25 20.06 19.39
CA VAL A 649 5.76 20.94 20.47
C VAL A 649 6.94 21.67 21.10
N ARG A 650 6.90 23.01 21.12
CA ARG A 650 7.99 23.82 21.64
C ARG A 650 8.09 23.72 23.16
N LEU A 651 9.31 23.46 23.65
CA LEU A 651 9.67 23.64 25.06
C LEU A 651 9.90 25.13 25.36
N ILE A 652 9.14 25.69 26.28
CA ILE A 652 9.17 27.11 26.65
C ILE A 652 10.19 27.36 27.76
N ALA A 653 10.17 26.53 28.80
CA ALA A 653 11.04 26.67 29.96
C ALA A 653 11.27 25.32 30.65
N THR A 654 12.35 25.27 31.44
CA THR A 654 12.57 24.23 32.44
C THR A 654 12.47 24.83 33.82
N CYS A 655 11.73 24.16 34.70
CA CYS A 655 11.53 24.54 36.09
C CYS A 655 12.14 23.46 36.97
N ARG A 656 13.02 23.83 37.91
CA ARG A 656 13.70 22.89 38.80
C ARG A 656 13.58 23.35 40.25
N SER A 657 13.23 22.41 41.12
CA SER A 657 13.33 22.50 42.57
C SER A 657 14.38 21.48 43.05
N GLU A 658 14.79 21.56 44.32
CA GLU A 658 15.67 20.58 44.96
C GLU A 658 15.10 19.16 44.97
N LYS A 659 13.77 19.02 44.93
CA LYS A 659 13.06 17.71 44.98
C LYS A 659 12.40 17.28 43.68
N SER A 660 12.38 18.11 42.64
CA SER A 660 11.58 17.83 41.42
C SER A 660 12.00 18.70 40.24
N GLY A 661 12.01 18.14 39.03
CA GLY A 661 12.13 18.91 37.79
C GLY A 661 10.84 18.87 36.98
N PHE A 662 10.56 19.92 36.21
CA PHE A 662 9.40 20.01 35.32
C PHE A 662 9.77 20.64 33.97
N PHE A 663 9.23 20.07 32.89
CA PHE A 663 9.25 20.67 31.57
C PHE A 663 7.97 21.44 31.30
N MET A 664 8.13 22.68 30.84
CA MET A 664 7.01 23.54 30.45
C MET A 664 6.96 23.68 28.92
N TYR A 665 5.94 23.08 28.31
CA TYR A 665 5.70 23.12 26.87
C TYR A 665 4.60 24.13 26.53
N GLU A 666 4.60 24.57 25.28
CA GLU A 666 3.45 25.31 24.76
C GLU A 666 2.21 24.42 24.73
N TYR A 667 1.06 25.01 25.09
CA TYR A 667 -0.21 24.31 24.95
C TYR A 667 -0.62 24.31 23.48
N VAL A 668 -0.80 23.11 22.93
CA VAL A 668 -1.35 22.89 21.60
C VAL A 668 -2.80 22.43 21.75
N GLU A 669 -3.72 23.22 21.21
CA GLU A 669 -5.12 22.83 21.11
C GLU A 669 -5.30 21.81 19.98
N GLY A 670 -5.78 20.62 20.31
CA GLY A 670 -5.90 19.51 19.38
C GLY A 670 -6.29 18.22 20.09
N LYS A 671 -6.35 17.13 19.32
CA LYS A 671 -6.68 15.78 19.81
C LYS A 671 -5.55 14.81 19.47
N ILE A 672 -5.48 13.68 20.17
CA ILE A 672 -4.44 12.68 19.98
C ILE A 672 -4.66 11.93 18.65
N LEU A 673 -3.59 11.56 17.93
CA LEU A 673 -3.68 10.94 16.61
C LEU A 673 -4.58 9.70 16.59
N SER A 674 -4.45 8.79 17.56
CA SER A 674 -5.26 7.57 17.66
C SER A 674 -6.77 7.83 17.80
N GLU A 675 -7.17 8.97 18.38
CA GLU A 675 -8.56 9.38 18.52
C GLU A 675 -9.13 9.99 17.23
N VAL A 676 -8.30 10.71 16.48
CA VAL A 676 -8.75 11.48 15.30
C VAL A 676 -8.58 10.68 14.01
N ALA A 677 -7.63 9.74 13.95
CA ALA A 677 -7.30 8.95 12.75
C ALA A 677 -8.55 8.29 12.15
N ARG A 678 -9.48 7.82 13.00
CA ARG A 678 -10.74 7.16 12.63
C ARG A 678 -11.68 7.99 11.76
N GLY A 679 -11.53 9.32 11.73
CA GLY A 679 -12.39 10.25 10.98
C GLY A 679 -11.66 11.11 9.95
N MET A 680 -10.38 10.83 9.65
CA MET A 680 -9.59 11.62 8.69
C MET A 680 -9.73 11.11 7.25
N SER A 681 -9.79 12.05 6.30
CA SER A 681 -9.62 11.80 4.87
C SER A 681 -8.19 11.44 4.51
N TRP A 682 -7.96 10.83 3.35
CA TRP A 682 -6.63 10.46 2.86
C TRP A 682 -5.68 11.66 2.80
N GLU A 683 -6.13 12.82 2.31
CA GLU A 683 -5.30 14.03 2.22
C GLU A 683 -4.83 14.50 3.60
N ARG A 684 -5.72 14.46 4.60
CA ARG A 684 -5.39 14.79 6.00
C ARG A 684 -4.41 13.76 6.57
N ARG A 685 -4.62 12.47 6.32
CA ARG A 685 -3.71 11.39 6.75
C ARG A 685 -2.33 11.50 6.11
N GLY A 686 -2.27 11.80 4.81
CA GLY A 686 -1.03 12.06 4.09
C GLY A 686 -0.30 13.28 4.64
N LYS A 687 -1.01 14.40 4.85
CA LYS A 687 -0.43 15.61 5.45
C LYS A 687 0.13 15.34 6.85
N VAL A 688 -0.58 14.56 7.65
CA VAL A 688 -0.14 14.10 8.97
C VAL A 688 1.10 13.20 8.85
N GLY A 689 1.09 12.17 8.01
CA GLY A 689 2.26 11.31 7.77
C GLY A 689 3.49 12.12 7.33
N LEU A 690 3.30 13.09 6.44
CA LEU A 690 4.35 13.97 5.96
C LEU A 690 4.92 14.89 7.05
N GLY A 691 4.05 15.47 7.88
CA GLY A 691 4.47 16.31 9.00
C GLY A 691 5.26 15.54 10.06
N ILE A 692 4.89 14.29 10.32
CA ILE A 692 5.59 13.39 11.26
C ILE A 692 7.00 13.08 10.75
N VAL A 693 7.15 12.64 9.49
CA VAL A 693 8.48 12.32 8.95
C VAL A 693 9.36 13.56 8.75
N LYS A 694 8.78 14.75 8.52
CA LYS A 694 9.52 16.03 8.54
C LYS A 694 10.11 16.34 9.92
N ALA A 695 9.33 16.14 10.98
CA ALA A 695 9.82 16.26 12.35
C ALA A 695 10.93 15.23 12.62
N LEU A 696 10.75 13.98 12.15
CA LEU A 696 11.75 12.93 12.31
C LEU A 696 13.08 13.26 11.61
N ARG A 697 13.01 13.70 10.35
CA ARG A 697 14.20 14.16 9.59
C ARG A 697 14.91 15.31 10.31
N TYR A 698 14.15 16.28 10.84
CA TYR A 698 14.73 17.40 11.59
C TYR A 698 15.50 16.91 12.83
N LEU A 699 14.95 15.94 13.55
CA LEU A 699 15.56 15.36 14.75
C LEU A 699 16.82 14.52 14.43
N HIS A 700 16.80 13.72 13.36
CA HIS A 700 17.98 12.99 12.89
C HIS A 700 19.12 13.94 12.47
N GLN A 701 18.80 15.08 11.83
CA GLN A 701 19.79 16.07 11.39
C GLN A 701 20.41 16.91 12.52
N HIS A 702 19.66 17.18 13.60
CA HIS A 702 20.12 18.02 14.71
C HIS A 702 20.74 17.20 15.86
N GLY A 703 20.77 15.87 15.75
CA GLY A 703 21.49 14.96 16.62
C GLY A 703 21.00 15.00 18.08
N LEU A 704 20.00 14.17 18.40
CA LEU A 704 19.74 13.81 19.80
C LEU A 704 20.88 12.88 20.28
N PRO A 705 21.58 13.18 21.39
CA PRO A 705 22.57 12.28 21.97
C PRO A 705 21.88 10.96 22.37
N GLY A 706 22.21 9.85 21.71
CA GLY A 706 21.67 8.52 22.04
C GLY A 706 21.09 7.68 20.91
N GLY A 707 21.19 8.08 19.64
CA GLY A 707 21.05 7.15 18.51
C GLY A 707 19.65 6.92 17.92
N GLY A 708 18.56 7.35 18.57
CA GLY A 708 17.20 7.41 17.99
C GLY A 708 16.13 7.72 19.04
N LEU A 709 14.87 7.85 18.62
CA LEU A 709 13.72 8.29 19.42
C LEU A 709 12.95 7.18 20.14
N GLY A 710 13.01 5.93 19.65
CA GLY A 710 12.65 4.60 20.21
C GLY A 710 11.68 4.42 21.38
N SER A 711 10.81 5.38 21.63
CA SER A 711 9.54 5.29 22.39
C SER A 711 8.69 6.56 22.21
N GLU A 712 9.14 7.53 21.39
CA GLU A 712 8.48 8.82 21.17
C GLU A 712 7.57 8.85 19.93
N LEU A 713 7.78 7.94 18.96
CA LEU A 713 6.93 7.75 17.78
C LEU A 713 5.78 6.78 18.07
N LEU A 714 4.87 7.21 18.93
CA LEU A 714 3.64 6.50 19.24
C LEU A 714 2.44 7.38 18.88
N PRO A 715 1.33 6.83 18.34
CA PRO A 715 0.13 7.60 18.05
C PRO A 715 -0.36 8.44 19.24
N GLU A 716 -0.17 7.98 20.48
CA GLU A 716 -0.59 8.66 21.71
C GLU A 716 0.21 9.93 22.02
N LYS A 717 1.39 10.10 21.43
CA LYS A 717 2.30 11.24 21.63
C LYS A 717 2.22 12.29 20.54
N ILE A 718 1.36 12.09 19.53
CA ILE A 718 1.18 12.99 18.41
C ILE A 718 -0.16 13.69 18.57
N ILE A 719 -0.13 15.02 18.71
CA ILE A 719 -1.34 15.85 18.76
C ILE A 719 -1.61 16.37 17.36
N VAL A 720 -2.82 16.18 16.85
CA VAL A 720 -3.25 16.81 15.61
C VAL A 720 -3.99 18.09 15.97
N ASP A 721 -3.41 19.23 15.60
CA ASP A 721 -3.98 20.55 15.88
C ASP A 721 -5.17 20.87 14.97
N GLY A 722 -5.89 21.97 15.25
CA GLY A 722 -7.06 22.38 14.47
C GLY A 722 -6.82 22.69 12.99
N ARG A 723 -5.57 22.64 12.50
CA ARG A 723 -5.18 22.80 11.09
C ARG A 723 -4.65 21.49 10.47
N ASP A 724 -4.91 20.36 11.12
CA ASP A 724 -4.43 19.03 10.73
C ASP A 724 -2.90 18.92 10.65
N GLU A 725 -2.20 19.75 11.43
CA GLU A 725 -0.75 19.61 11.56
C GLU A 725 -0.44 18.69 12.74
N PRO A 726 0.30 17.60 12.53
CA PRO A 726 0.75 16.75 13.63
C PRO A 726 1.80 17.51 14.43
N ARG A 727 1.73 17.45 15.76
CA ARG A 727 2.65 18.07 16.72
C ARG A 727 3.19 16.96 17.62
N LEU A 728 4.43 16.56 17.36
CA LEU A 728 5.13 15.54 18.13
C LEU A 728 5.54 16.11 19.49
N ARG A 729 5.07 15.47 20.56
CA ARG A 729 5.44 15.83 21.94
C ARG A 729 6.65 15.01 22.37
N LEU A 730 7.82 15.63 22.40
CA LEU A 730 9.04 14.99 22.87
C LEU A 730 9.06 14.91 24.40
N SER A 731 9.28 13.74 24.97
CA SER A 731 9.70 13.58 26.36
C SER A 731 11.15 13.10 26.51
N MET A 732 11.75 13.35 27.68
CA MET A 732 13.01 12.71 28.05
C MET A 732 12.82 11.19 28.18
N LEU A 733 13.75 10.43 27.62
CA LEU A 733 13.90 9.00 27.88
C LEU A 733 14.31 8.81 29.35
N CYS A 734 13.47 8.13 30.14
CA CYS A 734 13.89 7.58 31.43
C CYS A 734 14.50 6.21 31.13
N THR A 735 15.70 5.94 31.63
CA THR A 735 16.46 4.70 31.38
C THR A 735 15.83 3.43 31.96
N ASP A 736 14.65 3.51 32.57
CA ASP A 736 13.86 2.36 33.02
C ASP A 736 13.01 1.74 31.89
N THR A 737 13.53 1.68 30.67
CA THR A 737 12.99 0.80 29.62
C THR A 737 13.21 -0.70 29.91
N GLN A 738 13.68 -1.05 31.12
CA GLN A 738 13.66 -2.43 31.63
C GLN A 738 12.26 -2.93 32.02
N SER A 739 11.22 -2.09 32.02
CA SER A 739 9.85 -2.57 32.15
C SER A 739 8.96 -1.94 31.08
N PHE A 740 8.28 -2.80 30.31
CA PHE A 740 7.29 -2.49 29.27
C PHE A 740 7.82 -2.14 27.87
N ILE A 741 8.54 -3.09 27.27
CA ILE A 741 8.47 -3.28 25.82
C ILE A 741 7.14 -4.00 25.55
N SER A 742 6.10 -3.29 25.10
CA SER A 742 5.08 -3.96 24.30
C SER A 742 5.73 -4.26 22.96
N SER A 743 6.00 -5.54 22.70
CA SER A 743 6.76 -6.01 21.53
C SER A 743 6.15 -5.57 20.19
N ALA A 744 4.86 -5.21 20.16
CA ALA A 744 4.15 -4.94 18.90
C ALA A 744 4.51 -3.59 18.24
N ASN A 745 4.99 -2.60 18.99
CA ASN A 745 5.18 -1.22 18.50
C ASN A 745 6.65 -0.85 18.23
N PHE A 746 7.58 -1.78 18.41
CA PHE A 746 9.01 -1.55 18.26
C PHE A 746 9.58 -2.34 17.10
N ALA A 747 10.67 -1.82 16.54
CA ALA A 747 11.44 -2.55 15.56
C ALA A 747 11.98 -3.86 16.18
N PRO A 748 11.92 -5.00 15.48
CA PRO A 748 12.35 -6.28 16.02
C PRO A 748 13.75 -6.26 16.63
N GLU A 749 14.70 -5.58 15.98
CA GLU A 749 16.08 -5.49 16.45
C GLU A 749 16.24 -4.64 17.72
N SER A 750 15.36 -3.66 17.95
CA SER A 750 15.38 -2.81 19.13
C SER A 750 14.81 -3.51 20.37
N ILE A 751 14.02 -4.57 20.17
CA ILE A 751 13.53 -5.43 21.25
C ILE A 751 14.67 -6.32 21.78
N GLU A 752 15.52 -6.81 20.87
CA GLU A 752 16.64 -7.71 21.19
C GLU A 752 17.88 -6.96 21.71
N THR A 753 18.32 -5.93 20.99
CA THR A 753 19.56 -5.20 21.30
C THR A 753 19.36 -4.13 22.38
N LYS A 754 18.10 -3.73 22.63
CA LYS A 754 17.72 -2.56 23.46
C LYS A 754 18.29 -1.23 22.98
N ASP A 755 18.93 -1.22 21.81
CA ASP A 755 19.48 -0.04 21.19
C ASP A 755 18.43 0.57 20.25
N ILE A 756 18.25 1.86 20.43
CA ILE A 756 17.37 2.67 19.61
C ILE A 756 18.23 3.35 18.56
N THR A 757 17.92 3.09 17.30
CA THR A 757 18.64 3.64 16.14
C THR A 757 17.73 4.53 15.29
N GLU A 758 18.31 5.37 14.42
CA GLU A 758 17.53 6.10 13.40
C GLU A 758 16.70 5.13 12.54
N LYS A 759 17.19 3.91 12.30
CA LYS A 759 16.47 2.86 11.55
C LYS A 759 15.29 2.27 12.32
N SER A 760 15.37 2.20 13.64
CA SER A 760 14.25 1.82 14.48
C SER A 760 13.14 2.87 14.49
N ASP A 761 13.51 4.16 14.39
CA ASP A 761 12.52 5.24 14.27
C ASP A 761 11.77 5.20 12.93
N ILE A 762 12.47 4.82 11.86
CA ILE A 762 11.86 4.62 10.53
C ILE A 762 10.87 3.46 10.56
N TYR A 763 11.18 2.38 11.28
CA TYR A 763 10.24 1.28 11.48
C TYR A 763 8.98 1.74 12.24
N GLY A 764 9.15 2.48 13.34
CA GLY A 764 8.01 3.04 14.09
C GLY A 764 7.15 3.98 13.25
N PHE A 765 7.78 4.79 12.38
CA PHE A 765 7.04 5.59 11.39
C PHE A 765 6.27 4.73 10.38
N GLY A 766 6.86 3.63 9.92
CA GLY A 766 6.21 2.66 9.04
C GLY A 766 4.94 2.07 9.65
N LEU A 767 4.96 1.70 10.93
CA LEU A 767 3.76 1.24 11.66
C LEU A 767 2.67 2.31 11.71
N ILE A 768 3.02 3.57 12.02
CA ILE A 768 2.06 4.69 12.01
C ILE A 768 1.46 4.87 10.61
N LEU A 769 2.26 4.70 9.55
CA LEU A 769 1.77 4.83 8.18
C LEU A 769 0.81 3.68 7.81
N ILE A 770 1.08 2.45 8.26
CA ILE A 770 0.15 1.31 8.14
C ILE A 770 -1.15 1.58 8.89
N GLU A 771 -1.10 2.09 10.12
CA GLU A 771 -2.28 2.43 10.92
C GLU A 771 -3.11 3.54 10.25
N LEU A 772 -2.45 4.56 9.70
CA LEU A 772 -3.11 5.61 8.91
C LEU A 772 -3.76 5.05 7.63
N LEU A 773 -3.21 4.03 7.00
CA LEU A 773 -3.75 3.44 5.78
C LEU A 773 -4.92 2.47 6.04
N THR A 774 -4.80 1.67 7.10
CA THR A 774 -5.62 0.46 7.30
C THR A 774 -6.56 0.55 8.50
N ARG A 775 -6.33 1.51 9.40
CA ARG A 775 -6.96 1.63 10.73
C ARG A 775 -6.59 0.51 11.70
N LYS A 776 -5.71 -0.42 11.31
CA LYS A 776 -5.24 -1.48 12.20
C LYS A 776 -4.00 -1.04 12.96
N SER A 777 -4.05 -1.14 14.28
CA SER A 777 -2.93 -0.87 15.18
C SER A 777 -2.19 -2.16 15.50
N PRO A 778 -0.87 -2.13 15.79
CA PRO A 778 -0.15 -3.33 16.23
C PRO A 778 -0.71 -3.97 17.51
N ALA A 779 -1.53 -3.25 18.28
CA ALA A 779 -2.21 -3.74 19.46
C ALA A 779 -3.57 -4.42 19.21
N ASP A 780 -4.06 -4.46 17.95
CA ASP A 780 -5.33 -5.11 17.62
C ASP A 780 -5.18 -6.66 17.64
N GLU A 781 -6.12 -7.36 18.26
CA GLU A 781 -6.04 -8.83 18.49
C GLU A 781 -6.39 -9.68 17.23
N GLU A 782 -6.71 -9.07 16.09
CA GLU A 782 -7.30 -9.72 14.90
C GLU A 782 -6.38 -9.74 13.64
N PHE A 783 -5.21 -10.38 13.73
CA PHE A 783 -4.34 -10.61 12.55
C PHE A 783 -4.24 -12.09 12.12
N GLY A 784 -4.88 -13.01 12.85
CA GLY A 784 -4.98 -14.43 12.49
C GLY A 784 -3.62 -15.08 12.20
N ALA A 785 -3.52 -15.80 11.09
CA ALA A 785 -2.33 -16.56 10.67
C ALA A 785 -1.10 -15.70 10.28
N HIS A 786 -1.23 -14.37 10.20
CA HIS A 786 -0.16 -13.49 9.72
C HIS A 786 0.77 -12.97 10.84
N GLY A 787 0.46 -13.23 12.12
CA GLY A 787 1.34 -12.99 13.28
C GLY A 787 1.68 -11.54 13.64
N SER A 788 1.62 -10.59 12.70
CA SER A 788 1.83 -9.16 12.93
C SER A 788 1.08 -8.29 11.92
N VAL A 789 0.85 -7.02 12.26
CA VAL A 789 0.24 -6.04 11.34
C VAL A 789 1.09 -5.82 10.07
N VAL A 790 2.41 -5.98 10.15
CA VAL A 790 3.33 -5.78 9.01
C VAL A 790 3.22 -6.94 8.02
N GLU A 791 3.22 -8.18 8.50
CA GLU A 791 3.09 -9.35 7.62
C GLU A 791 1.66 -9.47 7.06
N TRP A 792 0.64 -9.10 7.85
CA TRP A 792 -0.73 -8.94 7.33
C TRP A 792 -0.79 -7.89 6.22
N ALA A 793 -0.19 -6.71 6.41
CA ALA A 793 -0.16 -5.66 5.40
C ALA A 793 0.62 -6.09 4.14
N ARG A 794 1.71 -6.86 4.28
CA ARG A 794 2.49 -7.40 3.16
C ARG A 794 1.67 -8.40 2.33
N TYR A 795 0.96 -9.32 3.00
CA TYR A 795 0.04 -10.25 2.37
C TYR A 795 -1.07 -9.52 1.59
N CYS A 796 -1.73 -8.56 2.23
CA CYS A 796 -2.79 -7.77 1.61
C CYS A 796 -2.31 -6.92 0.42
N TYR A 797 -1.06 -6.44 0.45
CA TYR A 797 -0.44 -5.74 -0.67
C TYR A 797 -0.20 -6.67 -1.86
N SER A 798 0.22 -7.92 -1.63
CA SER A 798 0.46 -8.91 -2.71
C SER A 798 -0.82 -9.40 -3.41
N ASP A 799 -1.94 -9.48 -2.70
CA ASP A 799 -3.22 -9.99 -3.22
C ASP A 799 -3.98 -8.97 -4.12
N CYS A 800 -3.41 -7.78 -4.36
CA CYS A 800 -3.85 -6.76 -5.33
C CYS A 800 -5.30 -6.23 -5.18
N HIS A 801 -5.99 -6.50 -4.07
CA HIS A 801 -7.33 -5.98 -3.78
C HIS A 801 -7.28 -4.81 -2.79
N LEU A 802 -7.03 -3.59 -3.28
CA LEU A 802 -6.93 -2.38 -2.44
C LEU A 802 -8.12 -2.17 -1.48
N ASP A 803 -9.32 -2.57 -1.90
CA ASP A 803 -10.54 -2.43 -1.12
C ASP A 803 -10.55 -3.32 0.14
N THR A 804 -9.74 -4.38 0.24
CA THR A 804 -9.83 -5.35 1.35
C THR A 804 -9.07 -4.91 2.60
N TRP A 805 -8.09 -4.00 2.47
CA TRP A 805 -7.19 -3.62 3.57
C TRP A 805 -7.15 -2.12 3.88
N VAL A 806 -7.60 -1.26 2.98
CA VAL A 806 -7.71 0.19 3.25
C VAL A 806 -8.86 0.47 4.20
N ASP A 807 -8.68 1.44 5.09
CA ASP A 807 -9.72 1.90 6.02
C ASP A 807 -11.05 2.18 5.25
N PRO A 808 -12.18 1.57 5.67
CA PRO A 808 -13.49 1.77 5.04
C PRO A 808 -13.90 3.24 4.86
N MET A 809 -13.45 4.15 5.72
CA MET A 809 -13.71 5.60 5.60
C MET A 809 -12.85 6.26 4.51
N VAL A 810 -11.69 5.69 4.19
CA VAL A 810 -10.80 6.11 3.10
C VAL A 810 -11.19 5.42 1.78
N ARG A 811 -11.94 4.30 1.83
CA ARG A 811 -12.45 3.53 0.68
C ARG A 811 -13.21 4.38 -0.35
N GLY A 812 -13.98 5.38 0.09
CA GLY A 812 -14.64 6.34 -0.80
C GLY A 812 -13.69 7.29 -1.56
N GLN A 813 -12.43 7.41 -1.10
CA GLN A 813 -11.38 8.27 -1.69
C GLN A 813 -10.29 7.45 -2.42
N VAL A 814 -10.39 6.11 -2.35
CA VAL A 814 -9.46 5.17 -3.00
C VAL A 814 -9.39 5.40 -4.51
N LEU A 815 -10.53 5.67 -5.17
CA LEU A 815 -10.59 5.90 -6.62
C LEU A 815 -9.75 7.08 -7.12
N ASN A 816 -9.53 8.11 -6.30
CA ASN A 816 -8.77 9.31 -6.68
C ASN A 816 -7.29 9.25 -6.33
N ASN A 817 -6.94 8.43 -5.34
CA ASN A 817 -5.61 8.38 -4.75
C ASN A 817 -5.05 6.96 -4.72
N GLN A 818 -5.60 6.02 -5.50
CA GLN A 818 -5.22 4.61 -5.54
C GLN A 818 -3.70 4.43 -5.64
N ASN A 819 -3.07 5.06 -6.64
CA ASN A 819 -1.61 4.99 -6.79
C ASN A 819 -0.88 5.59 -5.58
N GLN A 820 -1.40 6.68 -5.00
CA GLN A 820 -0.76 7.30 -3.83
C GLN A 820 -0.88 6.43 -2.57
N ILE A 821 -2.03 5.78 -2.38
CA ILE A 821 -2.32 4.91 -1.24
C ILE A 821 -1.51 3.61 -1.37
N VAL A 822 -1.43 3.05 -2.58
CA VAL A 822 -0.60 1.87 -2.88
C VAL A 822 0.89 2.20 -2.75
N GLU A 823 1.36 3.33 -3.28
CA GLU A 823 2.76 3.76 -3.13
C GLU A 823 3.09 4.11 -1.67
N ALA A 824 2.16 4.69 -0.91
CA ALA A 824 2.32 4.93 0.52
C ALA A 824 2.38 3.62 1.32
N MET A 825 1.57 2.61 0.94
CA MET A 825 1.65 1.27 1.54
C MET A 825 2.99 0.60 1.19
N ASN A 826 3.45 0.72 -0.06
CA ASN A 826 4.76 0.22 -0.47
C ASN A 826 5.90 0.91 0.32
N LEU A 827 5.82 2.23 0.52
CA LEU A 827 6.77 2.97 1.34
C LEU A 827 6.71 2.52 2.81
N ALA A 828 5.52 2.32 3.36
CA ALA A 828 5.33 1.79 4.71
C ALA A 828 6.02 0.42 4.87
N LEU A 829 5.82 -0.50 3.93
CA LEU A 829 6.43 -1.83 3.96
C LEU A 829 7.97 -1.79 3.83
N HIS A 830 8.53 -0.86 3.06
CA HIS A 830 9.98 -0.62 3.03
C HIS A 830 10.50 -0.02 4.35
N CYS A 831 9.72 0.86 5.00
CA CYS A 831 10.07 1.39 6.31
C CYS A 831 10.03 0.32 7.40
N THR A 832 9.15 -0.68 7.27
CA THR A 832 9.03 -1.82 8.21
C THR A 832 9.79 -3.07 7.74
N ALA A 833 10.82 -2.92 6.90
CA ALA A 833 11.64 -4.05 6.47
C ALA A 833 12.31 -4.75 7.67
N GLY A 834 12.38 -6.08 7.63
CA GLY A 834 12.99 -6.87 8.72
C GLY A 834 14.46 -6.54 8.95
N ASP A 835 15.22 -6.34 7.86
CA ASP A 835 16.60 -5.84 7.92
C ASP A 835 16.64 -4.31 8.13
N PRO A 836 17.23 -3.80 9.24
CA PRO A 836 17.36 -2.37 9.50
C PRO A 836 18.14 -1.61 8.42
N MET A 837 19.08 -2.27 7.74
CA MET A 837 19.90 -1.64 6.68
C MET A 837 19.11 -1.44 5.38
N ALA A 838 18.08 -2.26 5.14
CA ALA A 838 17.19 -2.14 3.99
C ALA A 838 16.18 -0.99 4.13
N ARG A 839 15.98 -0.45 5.33
CA ARG A 839 15.03 0.66 5.58
C ARG A 839 15.59 1.97 5.01
N PRO A 840 14.77 2.83 4.38
CA PRO A 840 15.20 4.14 3.89
C PRO A 840 15.61 5.07 5.05
N CYS A 841 16.36 6.15 4.76
CA CYS A 841 16.59 7.20 5.76
C CYS A 841 15.42 8.20 5.80
N ALA A 842 15.26 8.97 6.88
CA ALA A 842 14.14 9.92 7.01
C ALA A 842 14.09 10.95 5.87
N SER A 843 15.23 11.32 5.30
CA SER A 843 15.30 12.23 4.15
C SER A 843 14.69 11.62 2.89
N ASP A 844 14.92 10.33 2.64
CA ASP A 844 14.37 9.63 1.49
C ASP A 844 12.88 9.36 1.68
N VAL A 845 12.46 9.02 2.90
CA VAL A 845 11.03 8.86 3.23
C VAL A 845 10.27 10.17 3.04
N VAL A 846 10.82 11.33 3.46
CA VAL A 846 10.22 12.65 3.18
C VAL A 846 10.08 12.86 1.67
N LYS A 847 11.14 12.65 0.89
CA LYS A 847 11.09 12.87 -0.57
C LYS A 847 10.05 11.97 -1.24
N THR A 848 10.07 10.68 -0.93
CA THR A 848 9.15 9.71 -1.51
C THR A 848 7.72 10.04 -1.11
N LEU A 849 7.44 10.29 0.17
CA LEU A 849 6.10 10.62 0.65
C LEU A 849 5.63 11.99 0.12
N GLU A 850 6.53 12.96 -0.09
CA GLU A 850 6.22 14.21 -0.80
C GLU A 850 5.89 13.99 -2.27
N CYS A 851 6.61 13.12 -2.99
CA CYS A 851 6.24 12.75 -4.37
C CYS A 851 4.88 12.05 -4.41
N VAL A 852 4.60 11.16 -3.46
CA VAL A 852 3.34 10.42 -3.34
C VAL A 852 2.16 11.37 -3.07
N ILE A 853 2.29 12.28 -2.10
CA ILE A 853 1.21 13.20 -1.70
C ILE A 853 1.13 14.42 -2.64
N ARG A 854 2.25 14.87 -3.21
CA ARG A 854 2.38 16.04 -4.09
C ARG A 854 3.16 15.68 -5.38
N PRO A 855 2.57 14.89 -6.29
CA PRO A 855 3.24 14.39 -7.51
C PRO A 855 3.71 15.47 -8.51
N ARG A 856 3.35 16.75 -8.30
CA ARG A 856 3.81 17.87 -9.13
C ARG A 856 5.27 18.29 -8.86
N CYS A 857 5.92 17.81 -7.80
CA CYS A 857 7.28 18.25 -7.43
C CYS A 857 8.43 17.40 -8.01
N CYS A 858 8.16 16.27 -8.68
CA CYS A 858 9.19 15.30 -9.06
C CYS A 858 9.50 15.31 -10.58
N LEU A 859 9.14 16.39 -11.28
CA LEU A 859 9.72 16.74 -12.58
C LEU A 859 11.16 17.22 -12.35
N PHE A 860 12.12 16.35 -12.64
CA PHE A 860 13.50 16.74 -12.89
C PHE A 860 13.52 17.95 -13.84
N ARG A 861 14.02 19.09 -13.37
CA ARG A 861 14.60 20.09 -14.27
C ARG A 861 15.91 19.49 -14.82
N PRO A 862 16.19 19.64 -16.13
CA PRO A 862 17.42 19.14 -16.73
C PRO A 862 18.68 19.73 -16.09
#